data_AF-A0AAV8WCJ4-F1
#
_entry.id   AF-A0AAV8WCJ4-F1
#
_cell.length_a   1.000
_cell.length_b   1.000
_cell.length_c   1.000
_cell.angle_alpha   90.00
_cell.angle_beta   90.00
_cell.angle_gamma   90.00
#
_symmetry.space_group_name_H-M   'P 1'
#
loop_
_entity.id
_entity.type
_entity.pdbx_description
1 polymer ?
#
loop_
_entity_poly.entity_id
_entity_poly.type
_entity_poly.pdbx_seq_one_letter_code
_entity_poly.pdbx_strand_id
1 'polypeptide(L)'
;MEVNDEKPSVLLNEYNISQSHSNGPAAPSQPFNVRDFRKKFKIVIVRNENYEMEFDLIGIHPFLANTFRRLMLSDVPSMAIEKVYINNNTSIIQDEVLAHRLGLIPLKANPTLFEYKTDANAESSENDTLEYELKIKCSYNKESNKKDSSRAEDIYKNNNVYSKHIKWVPVGSQKERFRESEVGPIDADILIAKMRPGHELDLKLVAVKGCGRDHAKFSPVATAFYRLLPDIKIVREVEGEAAYRLQNCFSPGVIAVRQEKNGKKIAVVNSSRYDTCSRNIFHHEDLKDAVVMSKIQDHFIFSIESVGAMQPEVIFKEAVKILRSTISRPDMSQAIKIISNLAVPHYTKYGIIRHLCFNKELVKSTSLTPGPDFLLQNLKNASSPKTVLKLVNEHYNILNSKHIMQALRSLFDLQKDRSSEVSAKDIIRHPDFERICRKLKSQSGVIELNETIEALKIVSYVGVPSNSTIVQVLLQLIRQNINSLNLPHIMFLDFLLQHFKSSPLVDALKIALPIVFEIQLPIKMDREDASHLAEYLHFASKTRLGDATIDTIVKALYNLNEQFDAKTARSIIWSICDMEPNDVFEPLINKAVNDLIVNIDNVPYSDLETTLGKMVRMYSKRYPFYYNEVFADTCANYIIDHDLGFENATHLLRKLGRVTHINKYLLDYVSKKAQEDHSCVEYADAVMIYSIAISTSLCNYRPVHWENLKSLIIKKKSLASTDRRQIIWIRFAASLCLLDIYKIDVLTKALNPGYLDSLFKKGYMSDFENYFTIWYSIKLNRPELCDILPDKFNPEKVIHNMRDIPDFPLEASLQKGLGAEQYVTTNLVSKKGYIVDHAILFRKGGYPVAINNEEKPRFVEDIETNADNELLLIMALRPIHYTINTKVLKESMSLAIKILEMDGHSVLPINLEAWESLSEFEKIPYLMQQIRSKLDSDILISESEGVV
;
A
#
# COMPACT_ATOMS: atom_id res chain seq x y z
N MET A 1 -33.36 35.07 -26.65
CA MET A 1 -32.69 34.65 -25.41
C MET A 1 -33.57 33.61 -24.75
N GLU A 2 -33.44 32.36 -25.17
CA GLU A 2 -33.99 31.25 -24.40
C GLU A 2 -32.95 30.90 -23.33
N VAL A 3 -33.39 30.82 -22.07
CA VAL A 3 -32.55 30.37 -20.97
C VAL A 3 -32.54 28.85 -21.05
N ASN A 4 -31.38 28.25 -21.32
CA ASN A 4 -31.22 26.79 -21.26
C ASN A 4 -31.42 26.35 -19.80
N ASP A 5 -32.65 25.97 -19.48
CA ASP A 5 -33.12 25.57 -18.15
C ASP A 5 -32.81 24.07 -17.89
N GLU A 6 -31.66 23.60 -18.38
CA GLU A 6 -31.20 22.24 -18.17
C GLU A 6 -30.66 22.07 -16.74
N LYS A 7 -31.25 21.13 -16.00
CA LYS A 7 -30.83 20.82 -14.64
C LYS A 7 -29.42 20.22 -14.66
N PRO A 8 -28.50 20.64 -13.78
CA PRO A 8 -27.15 20.08 -13.73
C PRO A 8 -27.25 18.58 -13.42
N SER A 9 -26.78 17.72 -14.34
CA SER A 9 -27.09 16.30 -14.30
C SER A 9 -25.84 15.41 -14.39
N VAL A 10 -25.93 14.24 -13.76
CA VAL A 10 -24.96 13.15 -13.85
C VAL A 10 -25.59 12.02 -14.64
N LEU A 11 -25.05 11.72 -15.81
CA LEU A 11 -25.51 10.65 -16.69
C LEU A 11 -25.01 9.29 -16.20
N LEU A 12 -25.88 8.28 -16.27
CA LEU A 12 -25.62 6.90 -15.86
C LEU A 12 -25.49 6.03 -17.11
N ASN A 13 -24.29 5.97 -17.67
CA ASN A 13 -23.99 5.13 -18.82
C ASN A 13 -23.77 3.68 -18.36
N GLU A 14 -23.66 2.76 -19.32
CA GLU A 14 -23.45 1.33 -19.12
C GLU A 14 -22.20 1.04 -18.26
N TYR A 15 -21.03 1.50 -18.72
CA TYR A 15 -19.73 1.22 -18.10
C TYR A 15 -19.20 2.32 -17.17
N ASN A 16 -19.79 3.53 -17.20
CA ASN A 16 -19.27 4.68 -16.46
C ASN A 16 -20.36 5.66 -16.02
N ILE A 17 -19.92 6.76 -15.43
CA ILE A 17 -20.75 7.88 -15.01
C ILE A 17 -20.12 9.14 -15.63
N SER A 18 -20.89 9.94 -16.37
CA SER A 18 -20.42 11.19 -16.97
C SER A 18 -21.23 12.40 -16.50
N GLN A 19 -20.69 13.61 -16.63
CA GLN A 19 -21.43 14.84 -16.32
C GLN A 19 -22.02 15.41 -17.61
N SER A 20 -23.26 15.94 -17.55
CA SER A 20 -23.91 16.55 -18.73
C SER A 20 -23.25 17.85 -19.19
N HIS A 21 -22.44 18.47 -18.33
CA HIS A 21 -21.74 19.74 -18.61
C HIS A 21 -20.28 19.66 -18.18
N SER A 22 -19.40 20.27 -18.99
CA SER A 22 -17.99 20.51 -18.65
C SER A 22 -17.82 21.46 -17.45
N ASN A 23 -18.81 22.31 -17.21
CA ASN A 23 -18.96 23.05 -15.98
C ASN A 23 -19.59 22.17 -14.90
N GLY A 24 -18.77 21.36 -14.24
CA GLY A 24 -19.14 20.79 -12.95
C GLY A 24 -19.39 21.92 -11.91
N PRO A 25 -19.86 21.59 -10.70
CA PRO A 25 -20.12 22.58 -9.64
C PRO A 25 -18.91 23.44 -9.23
N ALA A 26 -17.70 23.05 -9.68
CA ALA A 26 -16.43 23.73 -9.48
C ALA A 26 -16.09 24.81 -10.53
N ALA A 27 -16.92 25.06 -11.55
CA ALA A 27 -16.66 26.10 -12.55
C ALA A 27 -17.03 27.51 -12.02
N PRO A 28 -16.07 28.43 -11.82
CA PRO A 28 -16.31 29.74 -11.21
C PRO A 28 -16.87 30.75 -12.23
N SER A 29 -17.99 30.42 -12.87
CA SER A 29 -18.60 31.27 -13.90
C SER A 29 -19.49 32.40 -13.35
N GLN A 30 -19.96 32.28 -12.10
CA GLN A 30 -20.77 33.31 -11.43
C GLN A 30 -20.38 33.49 -9.96
N PRO A 31 -20.23 34.74 -9.46
CA PRO A 31 -20.00 35.00 -8.06
C PRO A 31 -21.22 34.62 -7.21
N PHE A 32 -20.98 34.10 -6.00
CA PHE A 32 -22.05 33.64 -5.11
C PHE A 32 -23.00 34.79 -4.72
N ASN A 33 -24.30 34.64 -5.06
CA ASN A 33 -25.34 35.60 -4.71
C ASN A 33 -26.38 34.98 -3.75
N VAL A 34 -26.44 35.49 -2.53
CA VAL A 34 -27.40 35.06 -1.49
C VAL A 34 -28.85 35.19 -1.94
N ARG A 35 -29.19 36.19 -2.76
CA ARG A 35 -30.57 36.39 -3.25
C ARG A 35 -30.98 35.28 -4.22
N ASP A 36 -30.08 34.84 -5.09
CA ASP A 36 -30.37 33.81 -6.08
C ASP A 36 -30.27 32.41 -5.47
N PHE A 37 -29.34 32.19 -4.53
CA PHE A 37 -29.35 31.02 -3.66
C PHE A 37 -30.69 30.89 -2.92
N ARG A 38 -31.20 31.97 -2.29
CA ARG A 38 -32.48 31.95 -1.57
C ARG A 38 -33.71 31.70 -2.47
N LYS A 39 -33.64 31.98 -3.77
CA LYS A 39 -34.71 31.62 -4.74
C LYS A 39 -34.66 30.14 -5.14
N LYS A 40 -33.46 29.60 -5.31
CA LYS A 40 -33.23 28.19 -5.74
C LYS A 40 -33.38 27.21 -4.58
N PHE A 41 -32.92 27.58 -3.39
CA PHE A 41 -32.90 26.75 -2.20
C PHE A 41 -34.31 26.41 -1.71
N LYS A 42 -34.62 25.11 -1.61
CA LYS A 42 -35.90 24.61 -1.08
C LYS A 42 -35.68 23.35 -0.24
N ILE A 43 -36.53 23.20 0.77
CA ILE A 43 -36.67 21.96 1.55
C ILE A 43 -38.11 21.48 1.38
N VAL A 44 -38.31 20.22 1.01
CA VAL A 44 -39.64 19.60 0.91
C VAL A 44 -39.66 18.34 1.77
N ILE A 45 -40.44 18.34 2.84
CA ILE A 45 -40.59 17.14 3.70
C ILE A 45 -41.54 16.18 2.98
N VAL A 46 -41.07 14.95 2.73
CA VAL A 46 -41.82 13.91 2.02
C VAL A 46 -42.44 12.91 3.00
N ARG A 47 -41.68 12.51 4.03
CA ARG A 47 -42.14 11.69 5.15
C ARG A 47 -41.54 12.21 6.46
N ASN A 48 -42.32 12.23 7.54
CA ASN A 48 -41.79 12.34 8.90
C ASN A 48 -42.67 11.51 9.84
N GLU A 49 -42.16 10.36 10.28
CA GLU A 49 -42.90 9.32 11.00
C GLU A 49 -42.04 8.77 12.15
N ASN A 50 -42.40 9.10 13.39
CA ASN A 50 -41.78 8.62 14.65
C ASN A 50 -40.27 8.84 14.79
N TYR A 51 -39.48 8.00 14.11
CA TYR A 51 -38.01 8.01 14.14
C TYR A 51 -37.40 8.17 12.75
N GLU A 52 -38.21 8.20 11.68
CA GLU A 52 -37.75 8.30 10.30
C GLU A 52 -38.21 9.60 9.63
N MET A 53 -37.31 10.27 8.93
CA MET A 53 -37.62 11.45 8.12
C MET A 53 -37.02 11.31 6.72
N GLU A 54 -37.85 11.49 5.69
CA GLU A 54 -37.40 11.67 4.30
C GLU A 54 -37.74 13.09 3.83
N PHE A 55 -36.76 13.82 3.30
CA PHE A 55 -36.97 15.15 2.75
C PHE A 55 -36.04 15.46 1.58
N ASP A 56 -36.53 16.29 0.66
CA ASP A 56 -35.77 16.79 -0.46
C ASP A 56 -35.06 18.10 -0.07
N LEU A 57 -33.77 18.17 -0.35
CA LEU A 57 -32.89 19.30 -0.12
C LEU A 57 -32.37 19.78 -1.48
N ILE A 58 -32.93 20.89 -1.96
CA ILE A 58 -32.83 21.34 -3.36
C ILE A 58 -32.04 22.66 -3.43
N GLY A 59 -31.22 22.82 -4.46
CA GLY A 59 -30.47 24.04 -4.75
C GLY A 59 -29.21 24.21 -3.89
N ILE A 60 -28.64 23.12 -3.37
CA ILE A 60 -27.36 23.12 -2.63
C ILE A 60 -26.26 22.37 -3.37
N HIS A 61 -25.01 22.59 -2.95
CA HIS A 61 -23.85 21.88 -3.45
C HIS A 61 -23.63 20.53 -2.71
N PRO A 62 -23.18 19.45 -3.37
CA PRO A 62 -22.89 18.16 -2.75
C PRO A 62 -22.03 18.21 -1.48
N PHE A 63 -21.01 19.09 -1.43
CA PHE A 63 -20.19 19.29 -0.23
C PHE A 63 -21.06 19.54 1.02
N LEU A 64 -22.07 20.42 0.92
CA LEU A 64 -22.85 20.88 2.07
C LEU A 64 -23.85 19.80 2.52
N ALA A 65 -24.40 19.05 1.56
CA ALA A 65 -25.18 17.84 1.83
C ALA A 65 -24.34 16.83 2.64
N ASN A 66 -23.12 16.53 2.18
CA ASN A 66 -22.24 15.61 2.88
C ASN A 66 -21.76 16.15 4.24
N THR A 67 -21.58 17.47 4.39
CA THR A 67 -21.33 18.09 5.70
C THR A 67 -22.47 17.82 6.68
N PHE A 68 -23.73 18.05 6.30
CA PHE A 68 -24.86 17.74 7.18
C PHE A 68 -24.95 16.25 7.52
N ARG A 69 -24.78 15.37 6.53
CA ARG A 69 -24.74 13.92 6.73
C ARG A 69 -23.68 13.51 7.78
N ARG A 70 -22.45 14.01 7.62
CA ARG A 70 -21.35 13.74 8.58
C ARG A 70 -21.67 14.27 9.97
N LEU A 71 -22.13 15.52 10.10
CA LEU A 71 -22.43 16.12 11.39
C LEU A 71 -23.53 15.35 12.16
N MET A 72 -24.56 14.85 11.47
CA MET A 72 -25.61 14.02 12.09
C MET A 72 -25.09 12.67 12.62
N LEU A 73 -24.06 12.10 11.98
CA LEU A 73 -23.43 10.84 12.39
C LEU A 73 -22.38 11.04 13.50
N SER A 74 -21.55 12.08 13.43
CA SER A 74 -20.36 12.22 14.27
C SER A 74 -20.38 13.35 15.31
N ASP A 75 -21.16 14.42 15.11
CA ASP A 75 -21.02 15.65 15.90
C ASP A 75 -22.25 16.01 16.73
N VAL A 76 -23.46 15.62 16.29
CA VAL A 76 -24.66 15.76 17.11
C VAL A 76 -24.53 14.83 18.32
N PRO A 77 -24.58 15.35 19.56
CA PRO A 77 -24.33 14.55 20.75
C PRO A 77 -25.52 13.69 21.16
N SER A 78 -25.29 12.69 22.01
CA SER A 78 -26.32 11.91 22.70
C SER A 78 -25.84 11.46 24.09
N MET A 79 -26.75 10.84 24.86
CA MET A 79 -26.45 10.25 26.17
C MET A 79 -26.28 8.74 26.04
N ALA A 80 -25.14 8.20 26.48
CA ALA A 80 -24.89 6.74 26.48
C ALA A 80 -24.07 6.32 27.71
N ILE A 81 -24.11 5.02 28.04
CA ILE A 81 -23.41 4.47 29.21
C ILE A 81 -21.89 4.41 28.94
N GLU A 82 -21.12 4.95 29.89
CA GLU A 82 -19.66 5.06 29.81
C GLU A 82 -18.97 4.20 30.88
N LYS A 83 -19.36 4.37 32.15
CA LYS A 83 -18.77 3.60 33.25
C LYS A 83 -19.75 2.56 33.74
N VAL A 84 -19.27 1.34 33.91
CA VAL A 84 -19.99 0.21 34.48
C VAL A 84 -19.20 -0.27 35.69
N TYR A 85 -19.76 -0.04 36.88
CA TYR A 85 -19.24 -0.52 38.16
C TYR A 85 -19.89 -1.87 38.45
N ILE A 86 -19.08 -2.91 38.53
CA ILE A 86 -19.53 -4.30 38.72
C ILE A 86 -19.28 -4.66 40.18
N ASN A 87 -20.36 -4.81 40.96
CA ASN A 87 -20.26 -5.28 42.35
C ASN A 87 -20.19 -6.81 42.39
N ASN A 88 -20.99 -7.47 41.53
CA ASN A 88 -21.03 -8.92 41.39
C ASN A 88 -21.56 -9.31 40.00
N ASN A 89 -20.77 -10.06 39.23
CA ASN A 89 -21.23 -10.76 38.03
C ASN A 89 -20.90 -12.25 38.19
N THR A 90 -21.95 -13.07 38.27
CA THR A 90 -21.85 -14.54 38.26
C THR A 90 -22.54 -15.15 37.04
N SER A 91 -22.77 -14.34 36.00
CA SER A 91 -23.28 -14.80 34.71
C SER A 91 -22.17 -15.42 33.86
N ILE A 92 -22.53 -15.96 32.70
CA ILE A 92 -21.57 -16.56 31.75
C ILE A 92 -20.87 -15.48 30.90
N ILE A 93 -21.46 -14.27 30.80
CA ILE A 93 -20.91 -13.19 29.99
C ILE A 93 -19.81 -12.50 30.79
N GLN A 94 -18.62 -12.38 30.19
CA GLN A 94 -17.47 -11.69 30.75
C GLN A 94 -17.78 -10.20 31.00
N ASP A 95 -17.17 -9.64 32.02
CA ASP A 95 -17.39 -8.26 32.49
C ASP A 95 -17.21 -7.22 31.39
N GLU A 96 -16.16 -7.35 30.58
CA GLU A 96 -15.84 -6.43 29.47
C GLU A 96 -16.89 -6.51 28.36
N VAL A 97 -17.35 -7.72 28.03
CA VAL A 97 -18.38 -7.96 27.01
C VAL A 97 -19.74 -7.44 27.50
N LEU A 98 -20.05 -7.63 28.78
CA LEU A 98 -21.26 -7.12 29.41
C LEU A 98 -21.26 -5.59 29.44
N ALA A 99 -20.16 -4.96 29.86
CA ALA A 99 -20.01 -3.51 29.86
C ALA A 99 -20.12 -2.91 28.44
N HIS A 100 -19.50 -3.54 27.44
CA HIS A 100 -19.62 -3.13 26.03
C HIS A 100 -21.07 -3.22 25.53
N ARG A 101 -21.80 -4.31 25.84
CA ARG A 101 -23.22 -4.45 25.49
C ARG A 101 -24.08 -3.38 26.16
N LEU A 102 -23.84 -3.07 27.43
CA LEU A 102 -24.55 -2.03 28.17
C LEU A 102 -24.27 -0.64 27.60
N GLY A 103 -23.03 -0.35 27.21
CA GLY A 103 -22.63 0.89 26.55
C GLY A 103 -23.36 1.17 25.23
N LEU A 104 -23.80 0.12 24.52
CA LEU A 104 -24.53 0.21 23.25
C LEU A 104 -26.06 0.30 23.41
N ILE A 105 -26.61 0.27 24.62
CA ILE A 105 -28.05 0.44 24.85
C ILE A 105 -28.38 1.94 24.74
N PRO A 106 -29.22 2.36 23.77
CA PRO A 106 -29.50 3.77 23.58
C PRO A 106 -30.50 4.26 24.64
N LEU A 107 -30.20 5.44 25.19
CA LEU A 107 -31.00 6.07 26.24
C LEU A 107 -31.87 7.18 25.67
N LYS A 108 -33.05 7.37 26.24
CA LYS A 108 -34.03 8.37 25.79
C LYS A 108 -33.71 9.80 26.27
N ALA A 109 -32.74 9.94 27.18
CA ALA A 109 -32.36 11.20 27.79
C ALA A 109 -31.91 12.25 26.75
N ASN A 110 -32.58 13.40 26.72
CA ASN A 110 -32.25 14.48 25.79
C ASN A 110 -30.88 15.13 26.12
N PRO A 111 -29.87 15.03 25.23
CA PRO A 111 -28.52 15.52 25.48
C PRO A 111 -28.43 17.05 25.57
N THR A 112 -29.42 17.83 25.14
CA THR A 112 -29.38 19.30 25.29
C THR A 112 -29.56 19.76 26.72
N LEU A 113 -30.02 18.88 27.62
CA LEU A 113 -30.30 19.19 29.03
C LEU A 113 -29.13 18.86 29.98
N PHE A 114 -28.04 18.32 29.43
CA PHE A 114 -26.83 17.93 30.15
C PHE A 114 -25.60 18.66 29.61
N GLU A 115 -24.65 18.94 30.47
CA GLU A 115 -23.35 19.50 30.10
C GLU A 115 -22.36 18.40 29.69
N TYR A 116 -21.25 18.78 29.06
CA TYR A 116 -20.15 17.85 28.86
C TYR A 116 -19.32 17.78 30.14
N LYS A 117 -18.91 16.57 30.52
CA LYS A 117 -18.06 16.36 31.69
C LYS A 117 -16.67 16.97 31.44
N THR A 118 -16.18 17.76 32.40
CA THR A 118 -14.94 18.53 32.28
C THR A 118 -13.66 17.71 32.55
N ASP A 119 -13.76 16.66 33.36
CA ASP A 119 -12.70 15.68 33.62
C ASP A 119 -13.33 14.29 33.73
N ALA A 120 -12.79 13.31 33.02
CA ALA A 120 -13.24 11.91 33.07
C ALA A 120 -13.21 11.32 34.49
N ASN A 121 -12.39 11.85 35.40
CA ASN A 121 -12.24 11.41 36.79
C ASN A 121 -12.94 12.30 37.83
N ALA A 122 -13.57 13.42 37.42
CA ALA A 122 -14.39 14.20 38.35
C ALA A 122 -15.58 13.39 38.88
N GLU A 123 -16.07 13.75 40.07
CA GLU A 123 -17.29 13.17 40.64
C GLU A 123 -18.51 13.42 39.72
N SER A 124 -19.52 12.55 39.79
CA SER A 124 -20.76 12.68 39.01
C SER A 124 -21.59 13.86 39.51
N SER A 125 -21.98 14.78 38.62
CA SER A 125 -22.81 15.93 38.92
C SER A 125 -24.24 15.74 38.39
N GLU A 126 -25.24 16.32 39.08
CA GLU A 126 -26.65 16.28 38.65
C GLU A 126 -26.90 16.91 37.26
N ASN A 127 -25.92 17.63 36.69
CA ASN A 127 -26.02 18.30 35.38
C ASN A 127 -25.19 17.66 34.26
N ASP A 128 -24.31 16.68 34.53
CA ASP A 128 -23.42 16.07 33.53
C ASP A 128 -23.61 14.55 33.35
N THR A 129 -24.28 13.89 34.30
CA THR A 129 -24.35 12.42 34.38
C THR A 129 -25.76 11.92 34.72
N LEU A 130 -26.04 10.68 34.34
CA LEU A 130 -27.21 9.91 34.77
C LEU A 130 -26.75 8.56 35.31
N GLU A 131 -27.26 8.16 36.47
CA GLU A 131 -26.92 6.87 37.10
C GLU A 131 -28.06 5.86 37.00
N TYR A 132 -27.71 4.58 36.87
CA TYR A 132 -28.66 3.47 36.78
C TYR A 132 -28.18 2.26 37.58
N GLU A 133 -29.11 1.42 38.00
CA GLU A 133 -28.86 0.12 38.65
C GLU A 133 -29.37 -1.01 37.76
N LEU A 134 -28.56 -2.06 37.56
CA LEU A 134 -29.01 -3.34 37.02
C LEU A 134 -28.71 -4.42 38.05
N LYS A 135 -29.73 -4.74 38.86
CA LYS A 135 -29.66 -5.74 39.93
C LYS A 135 -30.70 -6.84 39.74
N ILE A 136 -30.24 -8.04 39.37
CA ILE A 136 -31.12 -9.14 38.99
C ILE A 136 -30.50 -10.51 39.28
N LYS A 137 -31.31 -11.40 39.87
CA LYS A 137 -30.93 -12.78 40.21
C LYS A 137 -31.85 -13.78 39.51
N CYS A 138 -31.28 -14.80 38.88
CA CYS A 138 -32.02 -15.88 38.25
C CYS A 138 -32.35 -16.97 39.29
N SER A 139 -33.56 -17.50 39.24
CA SER A 139 -34.05 -18.53 40.16
C SER A 139 -34.99 -19.52 39.46
N TYR A 140 -35.17 -20.70 40.04
CA TYR A 140 -36.19 -21.64 39.57
C TYR A 140 -37.58 -21.02 39.76
N ASN A 141 -38.40 -21.09 38.72
CA ASN A 141 -39.80 -20.73 38.84
C ASN A 141 -40.50 -21.78 39.74
N LYS A 142 -41.15 -21.32 40.81
CA LYS A 142 -41.89 -22.19 41.73
C LYS A 142 -43.34 -22.42 41.29
N GLU A 143 -43.84 -21.60 40.39
CA GLU A 143 -45.22 -21.59 39.90
C GLU A 143 -45.39 -22.38 38.60
N SER A 144 -44.29 -22.82 37.96
CA SER A 144 -44.38 -23.67 36.77
C SER A 144 -44.71 -25.13 37.14
N ASN A 145 -45.71 -25.69 36.45
CA ASN A 145 -46.02 -27.11 36.52
C ASN A 145 -44.85 -27.90 35.91
N LYS A 146 -43.99 -28.46 36.76
CA LYS A 146 -42.67 -29.02 36.45
C LYS A 146 -42.65 -30.25 35.50
N LYS A 147 -43.75 -30.60 34.85
CA LYS A 147 -43.88 -31.80 34.02
C LYS A 147 -44.00 -31.54 32.51
N ASP A 148 -44.50 -30.39 32.08
CA ASP A 148 -44.98 -30.24 30.69
C ASP A 148 -44.32 -29.13 29.84
N SER A 149 -43.39 -28.32 30.37
CA SER A 149 -42.64 -27.34 29.56
C SER A 149 -41.13 -27.59 29.54
N SER A 150 -40.58 -27.57 28.32
CA SER A 150 -39.14 -27.59 28.02
C SER A 150 -38.54 -26.20 27.80
N ARG A 151 -39.35 -25.12 27.83
CA ARG A 151 -38.86 -23.76 27.59
C ARG A 151 -38.19 -23.20 28.84
N ALA A 152 -36.96 -22.72 28.68
CA ALA A 152 -36.19 -22.10 29.77
C ALA A 152 -36.91 -20.90 30.42
N GLU A 153 -37.77 -20.20 29.68
CA GLU A 153 -38.57 -19.06 30.15
C GLU A 153 -39.68 -19.47 31.14
N ASP A 154 -40.23 -20.68 31.01
CA ASP A 154 -41.26 -21.19 31.92
C ASP A 154 -40.62 -21.80 33.18
N ILE A 155 -39.47 -22.46 33.02
CA ILE A 155 -38.74 -23.17 34.07
C ILE A 155 -38.01 -22.20 35.01
N TYR A 156 -37.53 -21.06 34.51
CA TYR A 156 -36.66 -20.14 35.25
C TYR A 156 -37.21 -18.71 35.28
N LYS A 157 -37.29 -18.11 36.47
CA LYS A 157 -37.59 -16.69 36.64
C LYS A 157 -36.32 -15.86 36.45
N ASN A 158 -36.42 -14.79 35.66
CA ASN A 158 -35.32 -13.86 35.34
C ASN A 158 -34.13 -14.52 34.62
N ASN A 159 -34.38 -15.48 33.73
CA ASN A 159 -33.33 -16.10 32.90
C ASN A 159 -32.83 -15.17 31.79
N ASN A 160 -33.71 -14.40 31.15
CA ASN A 160 -33.37 -13.41 30.14
C ASN A 160 -33.34 -12.03 30.80
N VAL A 161 -32.20 -11.35 30.74
CA VAL A 161 -32.03 -9.99 31.26
C VAL A 161 -32.23 -9.00 30.11
N TYR A 162 -33.24 -8.15 30.21
CA TYR A 162 -33.60 -7.16 29.20
C TYR A 162 -33.29 -5.73 29.67
N SER A 163 -33.24 -4.77 28.75
CA SER A 163 -33.03 -3.35 29.03
C SER A 163 -34.02 -2.76 30.03
N LYS A 164 -35.29 -3.19 30.05
CA LYS A 164 -36.28 -2.79 31.09
C LYS A 164 -35.92 -3.15 32.54
N HIS A 165 -34.87 -3.97 32.76
CA HIS A 165 -34.36 -4.24 34.10
C HIS A 165 -33.32 -3.21 34.57
N ILE A 166 -32.86 -2.31 33.69
CA ILE A 166 -32.05 -1.14 34.04
C ILE A 166 -32.99 -0.09 34.64
N LYS A 167 -32.77 0.24 35.91
CA LYS A 167 -33.57 1.22 36.66
C LYS A 167 -32.81 2.51 36.82
N TRP A 168 -33.49 3.65 36.69
CA TRP A 168 -32.86 4.94 36.87
C TRP A 168 -32.70 5.30 38.35
N VAL A 169 -31.51 5.79 38.72
CA VAL A 169 -31.18 6.26 40.07
C VAL A 169 -30.94 7.78 39.98
N PRO A 170 -31.91 8.63 40.40
CA PRO A 170 -31.77 10.07 40.27
C PRO A 170 -30.70 10.63 41.22
N VAL A 171 -29.83 11.49 40.69
CA VAL A 171 -28.81 12.22 41.47
C VAL A 171 -29.32 13.63 41.78
N GLY A 172 -29.19 14.07 43.03
CA GLY A 172 -29.57 15.43 43.45
C GLY A 172 -31.01 15.79 43.07
N SER A 173 -31.16 16.92 42.38
CA SER A 173 -32.45 17.52 42.00
C SER A 173 -33.09 16.85 40.77
N GLN A 174 -32.44 15.85 40.15
CA GLN A 174 -32.91 15.24 38.90
C GLN A 174 -34.31 14.61 39.00
N LYS A 175 -34.69 14.08 40.18
CA LYS A 175 -35.99 13.45 40.42
C LYS A 175 -37.18 14.41 40.23
N GLU A 176 -36.95 15.70 40.40
CA GLU A 176 -37.96 16.75 40.19
C GLU A 176 -38.00 17.23 38.73
N ARG A 177 -36.91 17.01 37.99
CA ARG A 177 -36.72 17.46 36.60
C ARG A 177 -37.14 16.44 35.54
N PHE A 178 -37.04 15.15 35.85
CA PHE A 178 -37.20 14.06 34.88
C PHE A 178 -38.04 12.90 35.41
N ARG A 179 -38.74 12.21 34.50
CA ARG A 179 -39.40 10.92 34.75
C ARG A 179 -38.53 9.78 34.22
N GLU A 180 -38.59 8.61 34.85
CA GLU A 180 -37.85 7.42 34.40
C GLU A 180 -38.13 7.07 32.91
N SER A 181 -39.36 7.30 32.44
CA SER A 181 -39.79 7.13 31.04
C SER A 181 -39.18 8.11 30.03
N GLU A 182 -38.39 9.09 30.49
CA GLU A 182 -37.73 10.13 29.68
C GLU A 182 -36.21 9.96 29.65
N VAL A 183 -35.64 9.20 30.58
CA VAL A 183 -34.18 9.00 30.71
C VAL A 183 -33.74 7.54 30.57
N GLY A 184 -34.63 6.58 30.81
CA GLY A 184 -34.33 5.14 30.66
C GLY A 184 -34.04 4.70 29.21
N PRO A 185 -33.79 3.40 29.01
CA PRO A 185 -33.60 2.80 27.69
C PRO A 185 -34.77 3.10 26.73
N ILE A 186 -34.47 3.30 25.45
CA ILE A 186 -35.49 3.60 24.43
C ILE A 186 -36.38 2.38 24.16
N ASP A 187 -35.76 1.21 24.00
CA ASP A 187 -36.43 -0.08 23.84
C ASP A 187 -36.29 -0.88 25.14
N ALA A 188 -37.39 -1.49 25.57
CA ALA A 188 -37.54 -2.25 26.81
C ALA A 188 -37.07 -3.72 26.70
N ASP A 189 -36.97 -4.26 25.49
CA ASP A 189 -36.78 -5.69 25.23
C ASP A 189 -35.43 -6.03 24.56
N ILE A 190 -34.44 -5.12 24.63
CA ILE A 190 -33.05 -5.41 24.22
C ILE A 190 -32.47 -6.45 25.18
N LEU A 191 -32.15 -7.63 24.67
CA LEU A 191 -31.54 -8.71 25.46
C LEU A 191 -30.07 -8.38 25.82
N ILE A 192 -29.81 -8.19 27.11
CA ILE A 192 -28.48 -7.93 27.67
C ILE A 192 -27.73 -9.26 27.87
N ALA A 193 -28.31 -10.18 28.64
CA ALA A 193 -27.67 -11.42 29.08
C ALA A 193 -28.66 -12.58 29.24
N LYS A 194 -28.15 -13.82 29.17
CA LYS A 194 -28.90 -15.04 29.55
C LYS A 194 -28.25 -15.72 30.75
N MET A 195 -29.05 -16.05 31.75
CA MET A 195 -28.65 -16.54 33.07
C MET A 195 -29.25 -17.92 33.38
N ARG A 196 -28.75 -18.55 34.46
CA ARG A 196 -29.28 -19.80 35.05
C ARG A 196 -29.44 -19.63 36.56
N PRO A 197 -30.29 -20.44 37.22
CA PRO A 197 -30.52 -20.31 38.66
C PRO A 197 -29.22 -20.32 39.46
N GLY A 198 -29.04 -19.32 40.32
CA GLY A 198 -27.79 -19.09 41.05
C GLY A 198 -26.95 -17.94 40.50
N HIS A 199 -27.06 -17.62 39.20
CA HIS A 199 -26.41 -16.45 38.62
C HIS A 199 -27.11 -15.15 39.04
N GLU A 200 -26.31 -14.12 39.23
CA GLU A 200 -26.68 -12.79 39.70
C GLU A 200 -25.83 -11.72 38.99
N LEU A 201 -26.46 -10.59 38.70
CA LEU A 201 -25.84 -9.34 38.27
C LEU A 201 -26.18 -8.25 39.30
N ASP A 202 -25.17 -7.53 39.75
CA ASP A 202 -25.27 -6.34 40.60
C ASP A 202 -24.33 -5.28 40.03
N LEU A 203 -24.88 -4.37 39.22
CA LEU A 203 -24.13 -3.35 38.47
C LEU A 203 -24.69 -1.95 38.73
N LYS A 204 -23.79 -0.96 38.85
CA LYS A 204 -24.11 0.47 38.74
C LYS A 204 -23.57 1.02 37.42
N LEU A 205 -24.42 1.69 36.65
CA LEU A 205 -24.11 2.23 35.33
C LEU A 205 -24.11 3.76 35.41
N VAL A 206 -23.18 4.42 34.72
CA VAL A 206 -23.12 5.88 34.61
C VAL A 206 -23.08 6.27 33.15
N ALA A 207 -24.09 7.03 32.72
CA ALA A 207 -24.17 7.61 31.39
C ALA A 207 -23.72 9.07 31.37
N VAL A 208 -23.09 9.45 30.26
CA VAL A 208 -22.55 10.79 30.02
C VAL A 208 -22.99 11.30 28.64
N LYS A 209 -22.80 12.59 28.42
CA LYS A 209 -22.95 13.22 27.11
C LYS A 209 -21.68 13.04 26.28
N GLY A 210 -21.80 12.43 25.10
CA GLY A 210 -20.71 12.24 24.13
C GLY A 210 -21.16 12.56 22.70
N CYS A 211 -20.28 12.36 21.72
CA CYS A 211 -20.60 12.50 20.28
C CYS A 211 -20.08 11.30 19.47
N GLY A 212 -20.73 11.02 18.34
CA GLY A 212 -20.44 9.83 17.52
C GLY A 212 -19.00 9.74 16.99
N ARG A 213 -18.27 10.86 16.93
CA ARG A 213 -16.84 10.92 16.59
C ARG A 213 -15.94 10.21 17.62
N ASP A 214 -16.32 10.26 18.89
CA ASP A 214 -15.57 9.66 19.99
C ASP A 214 -15.87 8.15 20.09
N HIS A 215 -17.15 7.79 20.04
CA HIS A 215 -17.58 6.39 19.95
C HIS A 215 -18.94 6.26 19.26
N ALA A 216 -19.12 5.23 18.43
CA ALA A 216 -20.35 5.00 17.65
C ALA A 216 -21.62 4.89 18.52
N LYS A 217 -21.50 4.47 19.79
CA LYS A 217 -22.59 4.44 20.79
C LYS A 217 -23.26 5.80 21.01
N PHE A 218 -22.56 6.90 20.70
CA PHE A 218 -23.09 8.25 20.82
C PHE A 218 -23.74 8.78 19.52
N SER A 219 -23.82 7.98 18.44
CA SER A 219 -24.57 8.36 17.24
C SER A 219 -26.07 8.47 17.57
N PRO A 220 -26.71 9.63 17.35
CA PRO A 220 -28.15 9.80 17.56
C PRO A 220 -29.00 9.19 16.42
N VAL A 221 -28.35 8.79 15.32
CA VAL A 221 -28.97 8.14 14.16
C VAL A 221 -28.50 6.69 14.02
N ALA A 222 -29.42 5.81 13.64
CA ALA A 222 -29.10 4.47 13.15
C ALA A 222 -28.42 4.57 11.78
N THR A 223 -28.97 5.39 10.90
CA THR A 223 -28.30 5.85 9.67
C THR A 223 -28.78 7.23 9.26
N ALA A 224 -27.90 7.97 8.59
CA ALA A 224 -28.24 9.19 7.88
C ALA A 224 -27.51 9.19 6.54
N PHE A 225 -28.28 9.20 5.45
CA PHE A 225 -27.75 9.15 4.10
C PHE A 225 -28.56 10.05 3.16
N TYR A 226 -28.04 10.22 1.95
CA TYR A 226 -28.77 10.88 0.89
C TYR A 226 -28.50 10.18 -0.44
N ARG A 227 -29.42 10.37 -1.38
CA ARG A 227 -29.25 10.04 -2.80
C ARG A 227 -29.67 11.22 -3.66
N LEU A 228 -29.04 11.38 -4.81
CA LEU A 228 -29.48 12.37 -5.80
C LEU A 228 -30.82 11.89 -6.41
N LEU A 229 -31.74 12.81 -6.70
CA LEU A 229 -33.00 12.47 -7.38
C LEU A 229 -32.70 11.92 -8.80
N PRO A 230 -33.14 10.68 -9.13
CA PRO A 230 -33.04 10.17 -10.49
C PRO A 230 -33.94 10.95 -11.45
N ASP A 231 -33.43 11.24 -12.65
CA ASP A 231 -34.14 11.85 -13.77
C ASP A 231 -34.00 10.91 -14.97
N ILE A 232 -35.08 10.17 -15.26
CA ILE A 232 -35.16 9.14 -16.30
C ILE A 232 -35.98 9.73 -17.45
N LYS A 233 -35.44 9.69 -18.66
CA LYS A 233 -36.09 10.23 -19.87
C LYS A 233 -36.17 9.15 -20.93
N ILE A 234 -37.38 8.81 -21.35
CA ILE A 234 -37.62 7.98 -22.54
C ILE A 234 -37.44 8.90 -23.76
N VAL A 235 -36.41 8.63 -24.57
CA VAL A 235 -36.03 9.45 -25.74
C VAL A 235 -36.52 8.86 -27.06
N ARG A 236 -36.84 7.56 -27.09
CA ARG A 236 -37.48 6.84 -28.20
C ARG A 236 -38.76 6.19 -27.68
N GLU A 237 -39.86 6.27 -28.43
CA GLU A 237 -41.10 5.62 -28.03
C GLU A 237 -40.93 4.09 -27.98
N VAL A 238 -41.40 3.47 -26.90
CA VAL A 238 -41.31 2.03 -26.67
C VAL A 238 -42.70 1.45 -26.45
N GLU A 239 -43.03 0.42 -27.24
CA GLU A 239 -44.40 -0.03 -27.48
C GLU A 239 -44.58 -1.54 -27.22
N GLY A 240 -45.83 -1.96 -26.99
CA GLY A 240 -46.21 -3.38 -26.97
C GLY A 240 -45.42 -4.21 -25.95
N GLU A 241 -44.90 -5.38 -26.37
CA GLU A 241 -44.10 -6.25 -25.50
C GLU A 241 -42.79 -5.59 -25.03
N ALA A 242 -42.20 -4.70 -25.84
CA ALA A 242 -41.00 -3.97 -25.46
C ALA A 242 -41.28 -2.97 -24.31
N ALA A 243 -42.51 -2.43 -24.24
CA ALA A 243 -42.92 -1.55 -23.14
C ALA A 243 -43.02 -2.30 -21.79
N TYR A 244 -43.49 -3.55 -21.81
CA TYR A 244 -43.50 -4.42 -20.63
C TYR A 244 -42.09 -4.91 -20.24
N ARG A 245 -41.23 -5.24 -21.22
CA ARG A 245 -39.80 -5.50 -20.94
C ARG A 245 -39.15 -4.30 -20.25
N LEU A 246 -39.32 -3.10 -20.82
CA LEU A 246 -38.78 -1.87 -20.25
C LEU A 246 -39.32 -1.60 -18.84
N GLN A 247 -40.60 -1.87 -18.57
CA GLN A 247 -41.15 -1.78 -17.23
C GLN A 247 -40.44 -2.71 -16.24
N ASN A 248 -40.13 -3.94 -16.63
CA ASN A 248 -39.43 -4.92 -15.80
C ASN A 248 -37.93 -4.60 -15.59
N CYS A 249 -37.33 -3.68 -16.37
CA CYS A 249 -35.96 -3.23 -16.15
C CYS A 249 -35.82 -2.32 -14.91
N PHE A 250 -36.91 -1.74 -14.41
CA PHE A 250 -36.90 -0.74 -13.32
C PHE A 250 -37.72 -1.20 -12.10
N SER A 251 -37.52 -0.54 -10.96
CA SER A 251 -38.30 -0.78 -9.75
C SER A 251 -39.81 -0.57 -9.98
N PRO A 252 -40.69 -1.34 -9.30
CA PRO A 252 -42.13 -1.18 -9.44
C PRO A 252 -42.60 0.26 -9.22
N GLY A 253 -43.41 0.77 -10.16
CA GLY A 253 -43.94 2.14 -10.12
C GLY A 253 -43.07 3.22 -10.78
N VAL A 254 -41.83 2.90 -11.18
CA VAL A 254 -40.95 3.83 -11.91
C VAL A 254 -41.43 4.05 -13.34
N ILE A 255 -41.61 2.95 -14.09
CA ILE A 255 -42.18 2.94 -15.45
C ILE A 255 -43.60 2.36 -15.38
N ALA A 256 -44.53 2.95 -16.12
CA ALA A 256 -45.88 2.45 -16.31
C ALA A 256 -46.17 2.25 -17.80
N VAL A 257 -46.91 1.20 -18.14
CA VAL A 257 -47.45 1.01 -19.50
C VAL A 257 -48.84 1.64 -19.56
N ARG A 258 -49.02 2.68 -20.38
CA ARG A 258 -50.33 3.33 -20.61
C ARG A 258 -50.90 2.94 -21.96
N GLN A 259 -52.23 2.88 -22.03
CA GLN A 259 -52.94 2.65 -23.29
C GLN A 259 -53.45 3.98 -23.85
N GLU A 260 -53.10 4.28 -25.10
CA GLU A 260 -53.56 5.45 -25.83
C GLU A 260 -54.96 5.24 -26.45
N LYS A 261 -55.57 6.34 -26.93
CA LYS A 261 -56.92 6.36 -27.54
C LYS A 261 -57.04 5.51 -28.82
N ASN A 262 -55.93 5.23 -29.47
CA ASN A 262 -55.78 4.35 -30.65
C ASN A 262 -55.64 2.86 -30.27
N GLY A 263 -55.67 2.51 -28.97
CA GLY A 263 -55.49 1.16 -28.44
C GLY A 263 -54.02 0.75 -28.19
N LYS A 264 -53.05 1.58 -28.61
CA LYS A 264 -51.60 1.37 -28.52
C LYS A 264 -51.13 1.37 -27.06
N LYS A 265 -50.21 0.47 -26.70
CA LYS A 265 -49.60 0.39 -25.37
C LYS A 265 -48.19 0.96 -25.40
N ILE A 266 -47.94 2.03 -24.63
CA ILE A 266 -46.67 2.76 -24.60
C ILE A 266 -46.07 2.78 -23.18
N ALA A 267 -44.75 2.71 -23.06
CA ALA A 267 -44.06 2.94 -21.80
C ALA A 267 -43.95 4.44 -21.50
N VAL A 268 -44.26 4.83 -20.26
CA VAL A 268 -44.07 6.20 -19.76
C VAL A 268 -43.37 6.20 -18.40
N VAL A 269 -42.58 7.23 -18.14
CA VAL A 269 -42.00 7.47 -16.81
C VAL A 269 -43.10 7.94 -15.88
N ASN A 270 -43.34 7.19 -14.80
CA ASN A 270 -44.40 7.45 -13.83
C ASN A 270 -43.85 8.11 -12.57
N SER A 271 -42.75 7.58 -12.00
CA SER A 271 -42.04 8.22 -10.89
C SER A 271 -40.57 7.80 -10.83
N SER A 272 -39.67 8.64 -11.34
CA SER A 272 -38.23 8.40 -11.26
C SER A 272 -37.70 8.42 -9.81
N ARG A 273 -38.45 8.98 -8.84
CA ARG A 273 -38.06 9.01 -7.42
C ARG A 273 -37.78 7.61 -6.85
N TYR A 274 -38.53 6.59 -7.28
CA TYR A 274 -38.42 5.23 -6.73
C TYR A 274 -37.35 4.38 -7.43
N ASP A 275 -36.64 4.91 -8.41
CA ASP A 275 -35.54 4.19 -9.04
C ASP A 275 -34.32 4.10 -8.10
N THR A 276 -33.76 2.89 -8.04
CA THR A 276 -32.55 2.55 -7.29
C THR A 276 -31.30 2.57 -8.18
N CYS A 277 -31.38 3.25 -9.32
CA CYS A 277 -30.33 3.36 -10.34
C CYS A 277 -30.06 2.04 -11.05
N SER A 278 -31.13 1.32 -11.42
CA SER A 278 -31.06 0.08 -12.17
C SER A 278 -30.39 0.29 -13.52
N ARG A 279 -29.34 -0.47 -13.82
CA ARG A 279 -28.70 -0.51 -15.14
C ARG A 279 -29.24 -1.61 -16.05
N ASN A 280 -30.28 -2.35 -15.62
CA ASN A 280 -30.76 -3.56 -16.30
C ASN A 280 -31.18 -3.32 -17.76
N ILE A 281 -31.57 -2.10 -18.12
CA ILE A 281 -31.89 -1.74 -19.51
C ILE A 281 -30.73 -1.97 -20.49
N PHE A 282 -29.47 -1.84 -20.04
CA PHE A 282 -28.30 -2.05 -20.90
C PHE A 282 -28.10 -3.51 -21.30
N HIS A 283 -28.75 -4.48 -20.61
CA HIS A 283 -28.79 -5.88 -21.06
C HIS A 283 -29.70 -6.11 -22.28
N HIS A 284 -30.48 -5.11 -22.69
CA HIS A 284 -31.40 -5.18 -23.81
C HIS A 284 -30.91 -4.28 -24.95
N GLU A 285 -30.25 -4.90 -25.94
CA GLU A 285 -29.77 -4.24 -27.16
C GLU A 285 -30.86 -3.43 -27.89
N ASP A 286 -32.12 -3.86 -27.79
CA ASP A 286 -33.30 -3.21 -28.40
C ASP A 286 -33.88 -2.04 -27.58
N LEU A 287 -33.38 -1.80 -26.36
CA LEU A 287 -33.89 -0.78 -25.42
C LEU A 287 -32.80 0.18 -24.90
N LYS A 288 -31.51 -0.16 -24.99
CA LYS A 288 -30.41 0.61 -24.39
C LYS A 288 -30.27 2.05 -24.90
N ASP A 289 -30.73 2.34 -26.12
CA ASP A 289 -30.77 3.66 -26.74
C ASP A 289 -32.08 4.42 -26.46
N ALA A 290 -33.11 3.75 -25.92
CA ALA A 290 -34.44 4.31 -25.77
C ALA A 290 -34.62 5.15 -24.49
N VAL A 291 -33.71 5.04 -23.52
CA VAL A 291 -33.79 5.76 -22.23
C VAL A 291 -32.46 6.38 -21.86
N VAL A 292 -32.49 7.67 -21.53
CA VAL A 292 -31.39 8.38 -20.88
C VAL A 292 -31.65 8.37 -19.37
N MET A 293 -30.73 7.74 -18.63
CA MET A 293 -30.76 7.69 -17.16
C MET A 293 -29.79 8.72 -16.59
N SER A 294 -30.27 9.53 -15.66
CA SER A 294 -29.45 10.59 -15.03
C SER A 294 -29.83 10.86 -13.58
N LYS A 295 -29.06 11.72 -12.90
CA LYS A 295 -29.30 12.19 -11.54
C LYS A 295 -29.10 13.70 -11.46
N ILE A 296 -30.04 14.41 -10.82
CA ILE A 296 -29.98 15.87 -10.68
C ILE A 296 -29.01 16.25 -9.55
N GLN A 297 -27.94 16.97 -9.88
CA GLN A 297 -26.79 17.25 -8.99
C GLN A 297 -27.12 18.12 -7.77
N ASP A 298 -28.11 18.99 -7.87
CA ASP A 298 -28.51 19.93 -6.83
C ASP A 298 -29.80 19.53 -6.10
N HIS A 299 -30.27 18.29 -6.28
CA HIS A 299 -31.48 17.75 -5.67
C HIS A 299 -31.16 16.46 -4.88
N PHE A 300 -31.09 16.58 -3.56
CA PHE A 300 -30.79 15.48 -2.65
C PHE A 300 -32.04 14.99 -1.93
N ILE A 301 -32.36 13.71 -2.06
CA ILE A 301 -33.31 13.01 -1.19
C ILE A 301 -32.52 12.56 0.04
N PHE A 302 -32.77 13.18 1.19
CA PHE A 302 -32.20 12.80 2.48
C PHE A 302 -33.11 11.83 3.22
N SER A 303 -32.51 10.83 3.86
CA SER A 303 -33.18 9.88 4.76
C SER A 303 -32.43 9.88 6.09
N ILE A 304 -33.14 10.13 7.18
CA ILE A 304 -32.62 10.14 8.56
C ILE A 304 -33.43 9.14 9.37
N GLU A 305 -32.75 8.14 9.93
CA GLU A 305 -33.31 7.16 10.84
C GLU A 305 -32.69 7.40 12.23
N SER A 306 -33.49 7.91 13.16
CA SER A 306 -33.09 8.16 14.55
C SER A 306 -33.05 6.87 15.36
N VAL A 307 -32.13 6.78 16.33
CA VAL A 307 -32.15 5.70 17.35
C VAL A 307 -33.28 5.92 18.38
N GLY A 308 -33.90 7.11 18.38
CA GLY A 308 -35.09 7.45 19.17
C GLY A 308 -34.85 8.43 20.33
N ALA A 309 -33.59 8.75 20.65
CA ALA A 309 -33.23 9.71 21.71
C ALA A 309 -33.64 11.15 21.35
N MET A 310 -33.68 11.47 20.06
CA MET A 310 -34.10 12.76 19.52
C MET A 310 -34.92 12.53 18.24
N GLN A 311 -35.90 13.39 17.97
CA GLN A 311 -36.65 13.36 16.72
C GLN A 311 -35.74 13.71 15.52
N PRO A 312 -35.91 13.08 14.35
CA PRO A 312 -35.01 13.25 13.21
C PRO A 312 -34.92 14.71 12.71
N GLU A 313 -36.00 15.49 12.76
CA GLU A 313 -35.94 16.90 12.40
C GLU A 313 -35.21 17.77 13.45
N VAL A 314 -35.06 17.29 14.69
CA VAL A 314 -34.22 17.93 15.72
C VAL A 314 -32.75 17.64 15.44
N ILE A 315 -32.41 16.39 15.11
CA ILE A 315 -31.04 15.98 14.75
C ILE A 315 -30.50 16.82 13.58
N PHE A 316 -31.30 17.01 12.51
CA PHE A 316 -30.91 17.88 11.40
C PHE A 316 -30.74 19.34 11.81
N LYS A 317 -31.62 19.89 12.67
CA LYS A 317 -31.49 21.26 13.21
C LYS A 317 -30.23 21.43 14.06
N GLU A 318 -29.86 20.45 14.88
CA GLU A 318 -28.62 20.48 15.67
C GLU A 318 -27.38 20.42 14.77
N ALA A 319 -27.37 19.58 13.73
CA ALA A 319 -26.28 19.56 12.75
C ALA A 319 -26.08 20.94 12.07
N VAL A 320 -27.16 21.63 11.71
CA VAL A 320 -27.10 23.01 11.17
C VAL A 320 -26.57 24.01 12.21
N LYS A 321 -26.96 23.90 13.49
CA LYS A 321 -26.44 24.75 14.58
C LYS A 321 -24.95 24.52 14.82
N ILE A 322 -24.49 23.27 14.81
CA ILE A 322 -23.08 22.90 14.97
C ILE A 322 -22.23 23.47 13.83
N LEU A 323 -22.70 23.36 12.58
CA LEU A 323 -22.01 23.97 11.45
C LEU A 323 -21.86 25.49 11.61
N ARG A 324 -22.96 26.16 12.01
CA ARG A 324 -22.96 27.60 12.28
C ARG A 324 -21.99 27.99 13.40
N SER A 325 -21.97 27.25 14.51
CA SER A 325 -21.09 27.56 15.66
C SER A 325 -19.62 27.35 15.30
N THR A 326 -19.31 26.33 14.50
CA THR A 326 -17.96 26.02 14.00
C THR A 326 -17.42 27.14 13.11
N ILE A 327 -18.22 27.65 12.16
CA ILE A 327 -17.86 28.78 11.29
C ILE A 327 -17.70 30.08 12.09
N SER A 328 -18.49 30.25 13.16
CA SER A 328 -18.47 31.46 14.00
C SER A 328 -17.26 31.54 14.96
N ARG A 329 -16.37 30.53 14.98
CA ARG A 329 -15.15 30.59 15.79
C ARG A 329 -14.17 31.65 15.24
N PRO A 330 -13.58 32.50 16.09
CA PRO A 330 -12.76 33.63 15.65
C PRO A 330 -11.56 33.19 14.80
N ASP A 331 -10.88 32.10 15.17
CA ASP A 331 -9.72 31.56 14.46
C ASP A 331 -10.05 31.16 13.01
N MET A 332 -11.23 30.57 12.79
CA MET A 332 -11.67 30.13 11.47
C MET A 332 -12.16 31.31 10.61
N SER A 333 -12.81 32.31 11.23
CA SER A 333 -13.12 33.59 10.58
C SER A 333 -11.85 34.37 10.18
N GLN A 334 -10.76 34.22 10.94
CA GLN A 334 -9.44 34.76 10.58
C GLN A 334 -8.80 33.99 9.42
N ALA A 335 -8.86 32.66 9.44
CA ALA A 335 -8.39 31.82 8.33
C ALA A 335 -9.14 32.12 7.01
N ILE A 336 -10.47 32.26 7.05
CA ILE A 336 -11.28 32.61 5.88
C ILE A 336 -10.90 34.00 5.33
N LYS A 337 -10.62 34.99 6.19
CA LYS A 337 -10.09 36.31 5.76
C LYS A 337 -8.70 36.22 5.12
N ILE A 338 -7.83 35.34 5.61
CA ILE A 338 -6.50 35.12 5.02
C ILE A 338 -6.63 34.45 3.65
N ILE A 339 -7.48 33.43 3.54
CA ILE A 339 -7.75 32.71 2.28
C ILE A 339 -8.40 33.64 1.24
N SER A 340 -9.36 34.49 1.64
CA SER A 340 -9.98 35.47 0.73
C SER A 340 -9.01 36.54 0.24
N ASN A 341 -7.94 36.82 0.99
CA ASN A 341 -6.90 37.77 0.60
C ASN A 341 -5.80 37.14 -0.28
N LEU A 342 -5.74 35.81 -0.37
CA LEU A 342 -4.77 35.08 -1.20
C LEU A 342 -5.28 34.79 -2.62
N ALA A 343 -6.59 34.94 -2.87
CA ALA A 343 -7.23 34.67 -4.15
C ALA A 343 -7.78 35.96 -4.79
N VAL A 344 -6.93 36.67 -5.55
CA VAL A 344 -7.20 37.47 -6.79
C VAL A 344 -6.06 38.49 -7.00
N PRO A 345 -5.37 38.50 -8.15
CA PRO A 345 -4.55 39.64 -8.58
C PRO A 345 -5.40 40.74 -9.23
N HIS A 346 -5.19 41.99 -8.82
CA HIS A 346 -5.57 43.26 -9.48
C HIS A 346 -6.98 43.41 -10.12
N TYR A 347 -7.82 44.26 -9.50
CA TYR A 347 -8.40 45.45 -10.16
C TYR A 347 -8.76 46.53 -9.10
N THR A 348 -9.09 47.75 -9.53
CA THR A 348 -8.72 49.00 -8.82
C THR A 348 -9.80 49.78 -8.04
N LYS A 349 -9.34 50.47 -6.98
CA LYS A 349 -9.78 51.79 -6.43
C LYS A 349 -11.06 51.90 -5.55
N TYR A 350 -11.02 52.96 -4.72
CA TYR A 350 -11.97 53.44 -3.68
C TYR A 350 -12.03 52.59 -2.37
N GLY A 351 -12.07 53.15 -1.15
CA GLY A 351 -11.82 54.54 -0.74
C GLY A 351 -12.40 54.96 0.63
N ILE A 352 -11.52 55.13 1.65
CA ILE A 352 -11.63 56.06 2.82
C ILE A 352 -12.63 55.70 3.97
N ILE A 353 -12.30 56.18 5.20
CA ILE A 353 -13.09 56.29 6.46
C ILE A 353 -13.19 54.97 7.28
N ARG A 354 -12.59 54.75 8.47
CA ARG A 354 -12.02 55.53 9.61
C ARG A 354 -13.02 55.99 10.70
N HIS A 355 -12.73 55.58 11.96
CA HIS A 355 -12.97 56.24 13.26
C HIS A 355 -14.04 55.78 14.28
N LEU A 356 -13.56 55.78 15.55
CA LEU A 356 -14.21 55.93 16.88
C LEU A 356 -14.91 54.69 17.51
N CYS A 357 -14.90 54.42 18.83
CA CYS A 357 -14.06 54.68 20.04
C CYS A 357 -14.95 54.86 21.28
N PHE A 358 -14.69 54.04 22.32
CA PHE A 358 -14.75 54.35 23.77
C PHE A 358 -15.95 55.09 24.41
N ASN A 359 -16.71 54.39 25.28
CA ASN A 359 -16.67 54.47 26.77
C ASN A 359 -17.95 53.86 27.41
N LYS A 360 -18.13 53.71 28.73
CA LYS A 360 -17.38 53.00 29.82
C LYS A 360 -18.23 53.13 31.11
N GLU A 361 -18.01 52.25 32.11
CA GLU A 361 -18.58 52.28 33.49
C GLU A 361 -20.06 51.83 33.60
N LEU A 362 -20.57 51.15 34.64
CA LEU A 362 -20.08 50.66 35.96
C LEU A 362 -20.52 49.16 36.11
N VAL A 363 -20.04 48.28 37.02
CA VAL A 363 -19.00 48.31 38.08
C VAL A 363 -18.20 46.97 38.15
N LYS A 364 -17.92 46.35 39.31
CA LYS A 364 -17.07 45.15 39.51
C LYS A 364 -17.78 43.98 40.24
N SER A 365 -17.48 42.73 39.85
CA SER A 365 -16.66 41.80 40.69
C SER A 365 -16.44 40.37 40.12
N THR A 366 -15.72 40.17 39.00
CA THR A 366 -15.15 38.83 38.63
C THR A 366 -14.11 38.87 37.49
N SER A 367 -13.30 37.81 37.42
CA SER A 367 -12.59 37.26 36.23
C SER A 367 -11.73 38.19 35.34
N LEU A 368 -10.41 38.04 35.43
CA LEU A 368 -9.45 38.54 34.45
C LEU A 368 -9.51 37.72 33.14
N THR A 369 -10.02 38.32 32.06
CA THR A 369 -9.65 37.92 30.70
C THR A 369 -8.18 38.29 30.45
N PRO A 370 -7.33 37.41 29.91
CA PRO A 370 -5.99 37.80 29.52
C PRO A 370 -6.06 38.81 28.36
N GLY A 371 -5.34 39.93 28.50
CA GLY A 371 -5.07 40.81 27.37
C GLY A 371 -4.13 40.13 26.35
N PRO A 372 -3.81 40.80 25.23
CA PRO A 372 -2.81 40.29 24.30
C PRO A 372 -1.49 40.06 25.04
N ASP A 373 -0.97 38.84 24.97
CA ASP A 373 0.28 38.47 25.61
C ASP A 373 1.46 39.04 24.81
N PHE A 374 1.83 40.28 25.16
CA PHE A 374 2.90 41.01 24.48
C PHE A 374 4.25 40.26 24.54
N LEU A 375 4.50 39.47 25.59
CA LEU A 375 5.73 38.68 25.68
C LEU A 375 5.70 37.51 24.67
N LEU A 376 4.59 36.77 24.60
CA LEU A 376 4.42 35.68 23.64
C LEU A 376 4.45 36.19 22.19
N GLN A 377 3.89 37.37 21.91
CA GLN A 377 3.97 38.03 20.61
C GLN A 377 5.40 38.52 20.28
N ASN A 378 6.12 39.10 21.25
CA ASN A 378 7.51 39.55 21.06
C ASN A 378 8.47 38.37 20.87
N LEU A 379 8.27 37.25 21.57
CA LEU A 379 9.02 36.01 21.35
C LEU A 379 8.79 35.46 19.94
N LYS A 380 7.53 35.41 19.48
CA LYS A 380 7.16 34.93 18.14
C LYS A 380 7.73 35.81 17.01
N ASN A 381 7.86 37.12 17.24
CA ASN A 381 8.35 38.08 16.25
C ASN A 381 9.86 38.36 16.39
N ALA A 382 10.59 37.63 17.23
CA ALA A 382 12.00 37.88 17.48
C ALA A 382 12.87 37.54 16.24
N SER A 383 13.69 38.49 15.81
CA SER A 383 14.53 38.38 14.61
C SER A 383 15.91 37.76 14.83
N SER A 384 16.29 37.43 16.07
CA SER A 384 17.58 36.77 16.35
C SER A 384 17.55 35.92 17.63
N PRO A 385 18.36 34.84 17.72
CA PRO A 385 18.46 34.04 18.94
C PRO A 385 18.90 34.85 20.17
N LYS A 386 19.79 35.85 19.98
CA LYS A 386 20.22 36.78 21.03
C LYS A 386 19.02 37.58 21.59
N THR A 387 18.10 38.01 20.72
CA THR A 387 16.88 38.72 21.10
C THR A 387 15.95 37.83 21.94
N VAL A 388 15.75 36.56 21.53
CA VAL A 388 14.93 35.60 22.30
C VAL A 388 15.51 35.36 23.69
N LEU A 389 16.82 35.09 23.78
CA LEU A 389 17.51 34.86 25.06
C LEU A 389 17.44 36.09 25.98
N LYS A 390 17.58 37.30 25.42
CA LYS A 390 17.43 38.55 26.17
C LYS A 390 16.02 38.74 26.73
N LEU A 391 14.98 38.57 25.90
CA LEU A 391 13.58 38.68 26.33
C LEU A 391 13.22 37.67 27.44
N VAL A 392 13.73 36.44 27.33
CA VAL A 392 13.58 35.41 28.37
C VAL A 392 14.23 35.84 29.68
N ASN A 393 15.42 36.44 29.63
CA ASN A 393 16.14 36.86 30.83
C ASN A 393 15.47 38.07 31.51
N GLU A 394 15.06 39.07 30.73
CA GLU A 394 14.35 40.27 31.21
C GLU A 394 13.00 39.92 31.88
N HIS A 395 12.35 38.85 31.45
CA HIS A 395 11.02 38.43 31.94
C HIS A 395 11.01 37.10 32.72
N TYR A 396 12.17 36.59 33.17
CA TYR A 396 12.32 35.24 33.73
C TYR A 396 11.33 34.87 34.86
N ASN A 397 10.98 35.85 35.70
CA ASN A 397 10.08 35.65 36.84
C ASN A 397 8.62 35.38 36.42
N ILE A 398 8.19 35.86 35.25
CA ILE A 398 6.81 35.72 34.73
C ILE A 398 6.66 34.64 33.63
N LEU A 399 7.71 33.85 33.36
CA LEU A 399 7.67 32.77 32.38
C LEU A 399 6.78 31.59 32.84
N ASN A 400 5.70 31.35 32.07
CA ASN A 400 4.86 30.15 32.13
C ASN A 400 5.26 29.15 31.03
N SER A 401 4.65 27.96 30.99
CA SER A 401 4.96 26.92 29.99
C SER A 401 4.82 27.42 28.55
N LYS A 402 3.76 28.21 28.25
CA LYS A 402 3.51 28.78 26.92
C LYS A 402 4.61 29.74 26.48
N HIS A 403 5.14 30.59 27.38
CA HIS A 403 6.28 31.46 27.10
C HIS A 403 7.54 30.66 26.78
N ILE A 404 7.80 29.60 27.55
CA ILE A 404 8.98 28.74 27.38
C ILE A 404 8.90 27.97 26.06
N MET A 405 7.75 27.36 25.76
CA MET A 405 7.53 26.65 24.50
C MET A 405 7.62 27.60 23.29
N GLN A 406 7.07 28.81 23.38
CA GLN A 406 7.22 29.80 22.30
C GLN A 406 8.68 30.27 22.15
N ALA A 407 9.42 30.47 23.24
CA ALA A 407 10.85 30.80 23.17
C ALA A 407 11.66 29.68 22.51
N LEU A 408 11.39 28.41 22.86
CA LEU A 408 12.01 27.25 22.25
C LEU A 408 11.68 27.11 20.76
N ARG A 409 10.40 27.28 20.36
CA ARG A 409 9.98 27.30 18.95
C ARG A 409 10.72 28.39 18.16
N SER A 410 10.77 29.61 18.71
CA SER A 410 11.42 30.75 18.05
C SER A 410 12.94 30.54 17.91
N LEU A 411 13.60 29.92 18.90
CA LEU A 411 15.01 29.49 18.76
C LEU A 411 15.19 28.40 17.69
N PHE A 412 14.28 27.43 17.60
CA PHE A 412 14.30 26.37 16.59
C PHE A 412 14.12 26.92 15.18
N ASP A 413 13.12 27.77 14.95
CA ASP A 413 12.82 28.34 13.63
C ASP A 413 13.99 29.22 13.14
N LEU A 414 14.52 30.10 14.00
CA LEU A 414 15.69 30.93 13.69
C LEU A 414 16.98 30.13 13.40
N GLN A 415 17.12 28.93 13.98
CA GLN A 415 18.25 28.03 13.70
C GLN A 415 18.00 27.18 12.44
N LYS A 416 16.75 26.90 12.09
CA LYS A 416 16.34 26.10 10.93
C LYS A 416 16.57 26.83 9.61
N ASP A 417 16.26 28.12 9.56
CA ASP A 417 16.33 28.93 8.34
C ASP A 417 17.76 29.30 7.90
N ARG A 418 18.79 28.81 8.61
CA ARG A 418 20.23 29.11 8.40
C ARG A 418 20.59 30.61 8.43
N SER A 419 19.68 31.46 8.91
CA SER A 419 19.80 32.92 8.96
C SER A 419 20.50 33.45 10.22
N SER A 420 20.84 32.57 11.17
CA SER A 420 21.45 32.92 12.45
C SER A 420 22.98 33.01 12.41
N GLU A 421 23.55 34.17 12.79
CA GLU A 421 25.00 34.37 13.01
C GLU A 421 25.62 33.48 14.11
N VAL A 422 24.78 32.88 14.96
CA VAL A 422 25.18 32.18 16.20
C VAL A 422 25.07 30.68 15.98
N SER A 423 26.13 29.92 16.26
CA SER A 423 26.08 28.46 16.07
C SER A 423 25.27 27.78 17.17
N ALA A 424 24.72 26.60 16.88
CA ALA A 424 24.01 25.76 17.85
C ALA A 424 24.83 25.50 19.13
N LYS A 425 26.16 25.37 19.00
CA LYS A 425 27.08 25.19 20.13
C LYS A 425 27.16 26.42 21.03
N ASP A 426 27.02 27.63 20.47
CA ASP A 426 27.06 28.88 21.21
C ASP A 426 25.74 29.14 21.93
N ILE A 427 24.61 28.70 21.36
CA ILE A 427 23.30 28.69 22.04
C ILE A 427 23.33 27.77 23.25
N ILE A 428 23.83 26.53 23.12
CA ILE A 428 23.97 25.57 24.25
C ILE A 428 24.85 26.14 25.37
N ARG A 429 25.91 26.87 25.00
CA ARG A 429 26.86 27.49 25.95
C ARG A 429 26.32 28.76 26.62
N HIS A 430 25.18 29.30 26.18
CA HIS A 430 24.66 30.55 26.70
C HIS A 430 23.96 30.35 28.06
N PRO A 431 24.29 31.13 29.11
CA PRO A 431 23.73 30.94 30.45
C PRO A 431 22.20 31.12 30.49
N ASP A 432 21.64 31.98 29.63
CA ASP A 432 20.19 32.16 29.55
C ASP A 432 19.46 30.97 28.90
N PHE A 433 20.11 30.21 28.02
CA PHE A 433 19.53 28.96 27.50
C PHE A 433 19.47 27.88 28.59
N GLU A 434 20.47 27.84 29.47
CA GLU A 434 20.44 26.99 30.66
C GLU A 434 19.30 27.39 31.62
N ARG A 435 19.02 28.70 31.77
CA ARG A 435 17.85 29.20 32.53
C ARG A 435 16.52 28.73 31.93
N ILE A 436 16.36 28.76 30.60
CA ILE A 436 15.18 28.18 29.91
C ILE A 436 15.02 26.70 30.29
N CYS A 437 16.09 25.92 30.17
CA CYS A 437 16.07 24.48 30.47
C CYS A 437 15.75 24.19 31.94
N ARG A 438 16.26 25.00 32.89
CA ARG A 438 15.93 24.87 34.32
C ARG A 438 14.46 25.19 34.61
N LYS A 439 13.90 26.24 33.98
CA LYS A 439 12.49 26.61 34.14
C LYS A 439 11.55 25.58 33.50
N LEU A 440 11.90 25.06 32.33
CA LEU A 440 11.20 23.94 31.68
C LEU A 440 11.19 22.70 32.60
N LYS A 441 12.34 22.36 33.20
CA LYS A 441 12.42 21.28 34.19
C LYS A 441 11.52 21.54 35.41
N SER A 442 11.48 22.76 35.95
CA SER A 442 10.66 23.05 37.13
C SER A 442 9.15 23.05 36.84
N GLN A 443 8.74 23.18 35.58
CA GLN A 443 7.34 23.13 35.14
C GLN A 443 6.94 21.76 34.55
N SER A 444 7.86 20.78 34.51
CA SER A 444 7.68 19.47 33.88
C SER A 444 6.44 18.66 34.29
N GLY A 445 5.92 18.85 35.51
CA GLY A 445 4.68 18.20 35.96
C GLY A 445 3.37 18.81 35.41
N VAL A 446 3.44 19.88 34.61
CA VAL A 446 2.28 20.60 34.04
C VAL A 446 2.34 20.65 32.50
N ILE A 447 3.37 20.06 31.89
CA ILE A 447 3.57 20.07 30.43
C ILE A 447 2.75 18.93 29.80
N GLU A 448 1.97 19.23 28.77
CA GLU A 448 1.20 18.21 28.04
C GLU A 448 2.10 17.26 27.23
N LEU A 449 1.59 16.08 26.85
CA LEU A 449 2.35 15.09 26.09
C LEU A 449 2.86 15.65 24.75
N ASN A 450 2.02 16.41 24.04
CA ASN A 450 2.38 17.02 22.76
C ASN A 450 3.48 18.08 22.93
N GLU A 451 3.36 18.94 23.94
CA GLU A 451 4.39 19.92 24.29
C GLU A 451 5.70 19.23 24.73
N THR A 452 5.62 18.08 25.40
CA THR A 452 6.79 17.28 25.81
C THR A 452 7.53 16.71 24.61
N ILE A 453 6.81 16.15 23.62
CA ILE A 453 7.38 15.62 22.37
C ILE A 453 8.00 16.75 21.54
N GLU A 454 7.32 17.90 21.45
CA GLU A 454 7.83 19.08 20.74
C GLU A 454 9.06 19.69 21.43
N ALA A 455 9.06 19.78 22.76
CA ALA A 455 10.22 20.21 23.54
C ALA A 455 11.41 19.27 23.30
N LEU A 456 11.19 17.95 23.29
CA LEU A 456 12.23 16.95 23.01
C LEU A 456 12.80 17.12 21.60
N LYS A 457 11.95 17.30 20.59
CA LYS A 457 12.34 17.61 19.21
C LYS A 457 13.23 18.86 19.14
N ILE A 458 12.83 19.94 19.81
CA ILE A 458 13.57 21.21 19.79
C ILE A 458 14.93 21.07 20.48
N VAL A 459 14.99 20.53 21.70
CA VAL A 459 16.29 20.38 22.40
C VAL A 459 17.22 19.40 21.69
N SER A 460 16.69 18.36 21.02
CA SER A 460 17.45 17.47 20.15
C SER A 460 18.05 18.21 18.96
N TYR A 461 17.26 19.04 18.26
CA TYR A 461 17.71 19.82 17.11
C TYR A 461 18.74 20.92 17.46
N VAL A 462 18.60 21.56 18.62
CA VAL A 462 19.60 22.49 19.16
C VAL A 462 20.92 21.76 19.50
N GLY A 463 20.88 20.44 19.71
CA GLY A 463 22.06 19.59 19.96
C GLY A 463 22.32 19.30 21.44
N VAL A 464 21.29 19.42 22.29
CA VAL A 464 21.41 19.15 23.74
C VAL A 464 21.68 17.64 23.97
N PRO A 465 22.73 17.26 24.72
CA PRO A 465 23.09 15.84 24.90
C PRO A 465 21.99 14.97 25.52
N SER A 466 21.89 13.70 25.09
CA SER A 466 20.91 12.73 25.61
C SER A 466 21.01 12.52 27.12
N ASN A 467 22.22 12.54 27.67
CA ASN A 467 22.50 12.39 29.09
C ASN A 467 22.25 13.67 29.92
N SER A 468 21.80 14.77 29.30
CA SER A 468 21.44 15.98 30.03
C SER A 468 20.18 15.79 30.88
N THR A 469 20.14 16.45 32.03
CA THR A 469 19.03 16.33 32.99
C THR A 469 17.68 16.73 32.40
N ILE A 470 17.64 17.65 31.42
CA ILE A 470 16.40 18.06 30.77
C ILE A 470 15.90 17.00 29.77
N VAL A 471 16.78 16.44 28.94
CA VAL A 471 16.40 15.39 27.98
C VAL A 471 15.94 14.14 28.75
N GLN A 472 16.64 13.74 29.80
CA GLN A 472 16.22 12.60 30.64
C GLN A 472 14.84 12.82 31.31
N VAL A 473 14.51 14.05 31.73
CA VAL A 473 13.17 14.37 32.26
C VAL A 473 12.10 14.27 31.18
N LEU A 474 12.31 14.82 29.99
CA LEU A 474 11.35 14.75 28.87
C LEU A 474 11.13 13.29 28.41
N LEU A 475 12.20 12.50 28.31
CA LEU A 475 12.11 11.06 28.01
C LEU A 475 11.37 10.28 29.11
N GLN A 476 11.53 10.65 30.38
CA GLN A 476 10.84 10.00 31.49
C GLN A 476 9.33 10.33 31.51
N LEU A 477 8.93 11.55 31.14
CA LEU A 477 7.53 11.93 30.94
C LEU A 477 6.88 11.16 29.77
N ILE A 478 7.61 11.01 28.65
CA ILE A 478 7.16 10.19 27.50
C ILE A 478 6.98 8.73 27.91
N ARG A 479 7.95 8.16 28.66
CA ARG A 479 7.85 6.80 29.21
C ARG A 479 6.64 6.62 30.13
N GLN A 480 6.31 7.60 30.97
CA GLN A 480 5.14 7.54 31.85
C GLN A 480 3.81 7.58 31.07
N ASN A 481 3.79 8.24 29.91
CA ASN A 481 2.60 8.43 29.07
C ASN A 481 2.62 7.56 27.80
N ILE A 482 3.42 6.48 27.76
CA ILE A 482 3.69 5.71 26.53
C ILE A 482 2.42 5.11 25.90
N ASN A 483 1.45 4.69 26.74
CA ASN A 483 0.16 4.15 26.28
C ASN A 483 -0.76 5.23 25.65
N SER A 484 -0.54 6.50 25.97
CA SER A 484 -1.30 7.65 25.47
C SER A 484 -0.79 8.20 24.14
N LEU A 485 0.34 7.70 23.63
CA LEU A 485 0.86 8.04 22.31
C LEU A 485 -0.12 7.58 21.21
N ASN A 486 -0.07 8.24 20.04
CA ASN A 486 -0.72 7.76 18.81
C ASN A 486 0.35 7.16 17.87
N LEU A 487 -0.06 6.45 16.81
CA LEU A 487 0.86 5.78 15.89
C LEU A 487 1.90 6.76 15.27
N PRO A 488 1.51 7.96 14.76
CA PRO A 488 2.48 8.96 14.30
C PRO A 488 3.49 9.44 15.36
N HIS A 489 3.06 9.63 16.62
CA HIS A 489 3.95 10.03 17.71
C HIS A 489 4.95 8.91 18.02
N ILE A 490 4.53 7.65 17.99
CA ILE A 490 5.42 6.49 18.22
C ILE A 490 6.49 6.42 17.14
N MET A 491 6.10 6.52 15.86
CA MET A 491 7.02 6.52 14.72
C MET A 491 7.99 7.70 14.75
N PHE A 492 7.50 8.91 15.04
CA PHE A 492 8.33 10.10 15.17
C PHE A 492 9.32 10.00 16.33
N LEU A 493 8.90 9.44 17.47
CA LEU A 493 9.77 9.25 18.63
C LEU A 493 10.84 8.19 18.37
N ASP A 494 10.52 7.07 17.71
CA ASP A 494 11.53 6.08 17.35
C ASP A 494 12.61 6.71 16.43
N PHE A 495 12.18 7.38 15.36
CA PHE A 495 13.07 8.13 14.47
C PHE A 495 13.97 9.12 15.24
N LEU A 496 13.38 9.91 16.15
CA LEU A 496 14.14 10.88 16.95
C LEU A 496 15.15 10.20 17.88
N LEU A 497 14.78 9.05 18.48
CA LEU A 497 15.64 8.27 19.37
C LEU A 497 16.81 7.61 18.64
N GLN A 498 16.69 7.26 17.36
CA GLN A 498 17.81 6.74 16.57
C GLN A 498 18.98 7.73 16.50
N HIS A 499 18.72 9.04 16.55
CA HIS A 499 19.75 10.09 16.54
C HIS A 499 20.36 10.41 17.93
N PHE A 500 19.74 9.97 19.03
CA PHE A 500 20.30 10.16 20.37
C PHE A 500 21.37 9.11 20.71
N LYS A 501 22.45 9.55 21.38
CA LYS A 501 23.44 8.64 21.98
C LYS A 501 22.76 7.73 23.01
N SER A 502 23.09 6.44 22.97
CA SER A 502 22.58 5.42 23.89
C SER A 502 22.69 5.82 25.36
N SER A 503 21.64 5.47 26.08
CA SER A 503 21.49 5.63 27.53
C SER A 503 20.35 4.70 27.94
N PRO A 504 20.32 4.18 29.18
CA PRO A 504 19.35 3.15 29.58
C PRO A 504 17.89 3.50 29.28
N LEU A 505 17.51 4.78 29.37
CA LEU A 505 16.16 5.25 29.06
C LEU A 505 15.88 5.39 27.55
N VAL A 506 16.87 5.81 26.75
CA VAL A 506 16.78 5.85 25.27
C VAL A 506 16.68 4.43 24.73
N ASP A 507 17.51 3.52 25.22
CA ASP A 507 17.56 2.14 24.73
C ASP A 507 16.31 1.35 25.18
N ALA A 508 15.78 1.60 26.39
CA ALA A 508 14.48 1.06 26.82
C ALA A 508 13.31 1.58 25.98
N LEU A 509 13.30 2.87 25.60
CA LEU A 509 12.24 3.41 24.74
C LEU A 509 12.31 2.88 23.30
N LYS A 510 13.52 2.67 22.75
CA LYS A 510 13.70 2.01 21.44
C LYS A 510 13.15 0.58 21.40
N ILE A 511 13.15 -0.13 22.53
CA ILE A 511 12.54 -1.47 22.65
C ILE A 511 11.01 -1.34 22.85
N ALA A 512 10.57 -0.41 23.69
CA ALA A 512 9.16 -0.29 24.05
C ALA A 512 8.27 0.30 22.94
N LEU A 513 8.77 1.26 22.15
CA LEU A 513 7.96 1.97 21.14
C LEU A 513 7.42 1.03 20.04
N PRO A 514 8.21 0.12 19.41
CA PRO A 514 7.67 -0.85 18.45
C PRO A 514 6.63 -1.80 19.05
N ILE A 515 6.82 -2.25 20.31
CA ILE A 515 5.86 -3.12 21.00
C ILE A 515 4.53 -2.38 21.25
N VAL A 516 4.61 -1.11 21.66
CA VAL A 516 3.42 -0.28 21.87
C VAL A 516 2.73 0.07 20.55
N PHE A 517 3.49 0.24 19.45
CA PHE A 517 2.93 0.36 18.10
C PHE A 517 2.11 -0.88 17.73
N GLU A 518 2.69 -2.06 17.89
CA GLU A 518 2.06 -3.35 17.59
C GLU A 518 0.77 -3.59 18.38
N ILE A 519 0.77 -3.29 19.69
CA ILE A 519 -0.42 -3.40 20.54
C ILE A 519 -1.53 -2.40 20.11
N GLN A 520 -1.15 -1.19 19.68
CA GLN A 520 -2.12 -0.14 19.36
C GLN A 520 -2.62 -0.16 17.91
N LEU A 521 -1.86 -0.76 16.99
CA LEU A 521 -2.18 -0.75 15.55
C LEU A 521 -3.59 -1.27 15.26
N PRO A 522 -4.06 -2.44 15.77
CA PRO A 522 -5.41 -2.94 15.45
C PRO A 522 -6.55 -2.02 15.89
N ILE A 523 -6.29 -1.14 16.87
CA ILE A 523 -7.26 -0.24 17.49
C ILE A 523 -7.23 1.15 16.84
N LYS A 524 -6.04 1.65 16.50
CA LYS A 524 -5.81 3.05 16.06
C LYS A 524 -5.48 3.18 14.56
N MET A 525 -5.40 2.08 13.81
CA MET A 525 -5.16 2.10 12.37
C MET A 525 -6.40 2.59 11.61
N ASP A 526 -6.27 3.75 10.97
CA ASP A 526 -7.17 4.15 9.89
C ASP A 526 -6.99 3.19 8.71
N ARG A 527 -8.11 2.72 8.14
CA ARG A 527 -8.14 1.76 7.03
C ARG A 527 -8.50 2.41 5.70
N GLU A 528 -8.82 3.70 5.67
CA GLU A 528 -9.21 4.43 4.47
C GLU A 528 -8.04 5.22 3.85
N ASP A 529 -7.00 5.55 4.63
CA ASP A 529 -5.86 6.35 4.17
C ASP A 529 -4.65 5.51 3.72
N ALA A 530 -4.47 5.42 2.40
CA ALA A 530 -3.35 4.72 1.77
C ALA A 530 -1.96 5.26 2.16
N SER A 531 -1.82 6.57 2.36
CA SER A 531 -0.54 7.20 2.70
C SER A 531 -0.11 6.84 4.11
N HIS A 532 -1.02 6.96 5.09
CA HIS A 532 -0.72 6.57 6.47
C HIS A 532 -0.43 5.06 6.60
N LEU A 533 -1.19 4.20 5.91
CA LEU A 533 -0.94 2.76 5.89
C LEU A 533 0.42 2.40 5.26
N ALA A 534 0.85 3.11 4.21
CA ALA A 534 2.17 2.93 3.63
C ALA A 534 3.29 3.44 4.56
N GLU A 535 3.07 4.51 5.32
CA GLU A 535 4.00 4.94 6.37
C GLU A 535 4.10 3.89 7.50
N TYR A 536 3.01 3.21 7.86
CA TYR A 536 3.03 2.10 8.84
C TYR A 536 3.80 0.89 8.30
N LEU A 537 3.62 0.54 7.02
CA LEU A 537 4.42 -0.51 6.36
C LEU A 537 5.90 -0.12 6.28
N HIS A 538 6.20 1.16 6.05
CA HIS A 538 7.57 1.66 6.06
C HIS A 538 8.21 1.54 7.44
N PHE A 539 7.50 1.90 8.50
CA PHE A 539 7.95 1.70 9.88
C PHE A 539 8.19 0.21 10.20
N ALA A 540 7.28 -0.67 9.77
CA ALA A 540 7.42 -2.12 9.87
C ALA A 540 8.62 -2.67 9.08
N SER A 541 9.06 -2.03 8.00
CA SER A 541 10.28 -2.41 7.28
C SER A 541 11.60 -2.01 7.97
N LYS A 542 11.54 -1.14 8.99
CA LYS A 542 12.71 -0.66 9.75
C LYS A 542 12.76 -1.17 11.18
N THR A 543 11.63 -1.63 11.71
CA THR A 543 11.50 -2.19 13.06
C THR A 543 11.10 -3.66 12.97
N ARG A 544 11.54 -4.49 13.92
CA ARG A 544 11.19 -5.93 13.93
C ARG A 544 9.83 -6.13 14.59
N LEU A 545 8.75 -5.80 13.88
CA LEU A 545 7.37 -6.14 14.29
C LEU A 545 7.06 -7.61 13.99
N GLY A 546 6.02 -8.17 14.60
CA GLY A 546 5.57 -9.53 14.33
C GLY A 546 4.90 -9.70 12.96
N ASP A 547 5.04 -10.88 12.37
CA ASP A 547 4.51 -11.19 11.02
C ASP A 547 2.99 -10.96 10.89
N ALA A 548 2.22 -11.25 11.95
CA ALA A 548 0.77 -11.03 11.98
C ALA A 548 0.40 -9.53 11.88
N THR A 549 1.25 -8.66 12.41
CA THR A 549 1.09 -7.20 12.36
C THR A 549 1.41 -6.68 10.95
N ILE A 550 2.46 -7.23 10.32
CA ILE A 550 2.81 -6.94 8.93
C ILE A 550 1.69 -7.40 7.99
N ASP A 551 1.21 -8.63 8.13
CA ASP A 551 0.08 -9.20 7.39
C ASP A 551 -1.20 -8.36 7.52
N THR A 552 -1.47 -7.83 8.71
CA THR A 552 -2.60 -6.91 8.96
C THR A 552 -2.48 -5.61 8.14
N ILE A 553 -1.28 -5.00 8.08
CA ILE A 553 -1.04 -3.79 7.28
C ILE A 553 -1.13 -4.11 5.78
N VAL A 554 -0.53 -5.21 5.34
CA VAL A 554 -0.53 -5.63 3.92
C VAL A 554 -1.95 -5.89 3.42
N LYS A 555 -2.77 -6.59 4.22
CA LYS A 555 -4.20 -6.82 3.91
C LYS A 555 -5.01 -5.52 3.91
N ALA A 556 -4.74 -4.59 4.84
CA ALA A 556 -5.41 -3.28 4.84
C ALA A 556 -5.10 -2.50 3.54
N LEU A 557 -3.83 -2.42 3.16
CA LEU A 557 -3.40 -1.75 1.91
C LEU A 557 -3.97 -2.43 0.66
N TYR A 558 -3.95 -3.77 0.60
CA TYR A 558 -4.45 -4.51 -0.56
C TYR A 558 -5.96 -4.34 -0.77
N ASN A 559 -6.74 -4.32 0.32
CA ASN A 559 -8.20 -4.19 0.28
C ASN A 559 -8.70 -2.77 -0.05
N LEU A 560 -7.81 -1.78 -0.20
CA LEU A 560 -8.19 -0.46 -0.69
C LEU A 560 -8.56 -0.53 -2.18
N ASN A 561 -9.76 -0.05 -2.52
CA ASN A 561 -10.24 0.03 -3.91
C ASN A 561 -9.60 1.20 -4.70
N GLU A 562 -8.92 2.13 -4.04
CA GLU A 562 -8.27 3.27 -4.68
C GLU A 562 -6.91 2.88 -5.28
N GLN A 563 -6.53 3.54 -6.38
CA GLN A 563 -5.19 3.47 -6.96
C GLN A 563 -4.21 4.25 -6.09
N PHE A 564 -3.02 3.70 -5.88
CA PHE A 564 -1.97 4.40 -5.14
C PHE A 564 -1.35 5.52 -5.98
N ASP A 565 -1.07 6.67 -5.36
CA ASP A 565 -0.22 7.68 -5.99
C ASP A 565 1.22 7.17 -6.13
N ALA A 566 1.98 7.75 -7.05
CA ALA A 566 3.35 7.34 -7.34
C ALA A 566 4.27 7.30 -6.10
N LYS A 567 4.07 8.21 -5.14
CA LYS A 567 4.86 8.28 -3.91
C LYS A 567 4.52 7.12 -2.96
N THR A 568 3.24 6.82 -2.77
CA THR A 568 2.74 5.72 -1.93
C THR A 568 3.12 4.37 -2.52
N ALA A 569 2.86 4.17 -3.82
CA ALA A 569 3.22 2.96 -4.56
C ALA A 569 4.73 2.63 -4.41
N ARG A 570 5.59 3.62 -4.66
CA ARG A 570 7.04 3.49 -4.47
C ARG A 570 7.42 3.16 -3.02
N SER A 571 6.79 3.83 -2.04
CA SER A 571 7.06 3.58 -0.61
C SER A 571 6.71 2.15 -0.21
N ILE A 572 5.58 1.63 -0.68
CA ILE A 572 5.14 0.24 -0.47
C ILE A 572 6.18 -0.73 -1.04
N ILE A 573 6.55 -0.59 -2.33
CA ILE A 573 7.53 -1.48 -2.98
C ILE A 573 8.87 -1.43 -2.24
N TRP A 574 9.36 -0.24 -1.86
CA TRP A 574 10.65 -0.10 -1.18
C TRP A 574 10.66 -0.73 0.21
N SER A 575 9.53 -0.68 0.92
CA SER A 575 9.37 -1.24 2.25
C SER A 575 9.26 -2.76 2.19
N ILE A 576 8.50 -3.32 1.24
CA ILE A 576 8.43 -4.76 0.97
C ILE A 576 9.81 -5.31 0.57
N CYS A 577 10.57 -4.61 -0.28
CA CYS A 577 11.92 -5.03 -0.69
C CYS A 577 13.00 -4.86 0.39
N ASP A 578 12.70 -4.21 1.53
CA ASP A 578 13.62 -4.10 2.67
C ASP A 578 13.32 -5.13 3.78
N MET A 579 12.24 -5.91 3.66
CA MET A 579 11.85 -6.99 4.57
C MET A 579 12.28 -8.37 4.05
N GLU A 580 12.14 -9.42 4.87
CA GLU A 580 12.38 -10.80 4.43
C GLU A 580 11.28 -11.25 3.43
N PRO A 581 11.63 -11.93 2.33
CA PRO A 581 10.64 -12.35 1.32
C PRO A 581 9.54 -13.26 1.89
N ASN A 582 8.28 -12.90 1.63
CA ASN A 582 7.10 -13.65 2.07
C ASN A 582 5.99 -13.56 1.00
N ASP A 583 5.28 -14.66 0.77
CA ASP A 583 4.23 -14.78 -0.25
C ASP A 583 3.02 -13.87 0.06
N VAL A 584 2.83 -13.49 1.34
CA VAL A 584 1.83 -12.49 1.77
C VAL A 584 1.96 -11.15 1.02
N PHE A 585 3.17 -10.79 0.56
CA PHE A 585 3.39 -9.54 -0.15
C PHE A 585 2.96 -9.54 -1.62
N GLU A 586 2.79 -10.72 -2.25
CA GLU A 586 2.55 -10.85 -3.69
C GLU A 586 1.37 -10.00 -4.21
N PRO A 587 0.17 -10.01 -3.59
CA PRO A 587 -0.96 -9.25 -4.11
C PRO A 587 -0.74 -7.74 -4.03
N LEU A 588 -0.07 -7.27 -2.97
CA LEU A 588 0.18 -5.85 -2.73
C LEU A 588 1.31 -5.30 -3.59
N ILE A 589 2.42 -6.03 -3.75
CA ILE A 589 3.53 -5.57 -4.60
C ILE A 589 3.12 -5.54 -6.08
N ASN A 590 2.33 -6.52 -6.54
CA ASN A 590 1.78 -6.51 -7.90
C ASN A 590 0.85 -5.30 -8.12
N LYS A 591 -0.05 -4.99 -7.17
CA LYS A 591 -0.88 -3.77 -7.23
C LYS A 591 -0.01 -2.50 -7.28
N ALA A 592 0.93 -2.36 -6.35
CA ALA A 592 1.77 -1.16 -6.25
C ALA A 592 2.67 -0.96 -7.47
N VAL A 593 3.18 -2.03 -8.09
CA VAL A 593 3.97 -1.93 -9.34
C VAL A 593 3.08 -1.48 -10.50
N ASN A 594 1.85 -2.01 -10.62
CA ASN A 594 0.91 -1.59 -11.66
C ASN A 594 0.51 -0.11 -11.50
N ASP A 595 0.18 0.34 -10.28
CA ASP A 595 -0.13 1.74 -10.00
C ASP A 595 1.08 2.68 -10.25
N LEU A 596 2.31 2.19 -10.04
CA LEU A 596 3.54 2.93 -10.37
C LEU A 596 3.78 3.03 -11.88
N ILE A 597 3.48 1.98 -12.67
CA ILE A 597 3.55 2.01 -14.14
C ILE A 597 2.57 3.05 -14.69
N VAL A 598 1.33 3.08 -14.19
CA VAL A 598 0.29 4.04 -14.63
C VAL A 598 0.71 5.50 -14.37
N ASN A 599 1.51 5.76 -13.34
CA ASN A 599 1.94 7.10 -12.95
C ASN A 599 3.40 7.41 -13.30
N ILE A 600 4.03 6.67 -14.23
CA ILE A 600 5.49 6.69 -14.40
C ILE A 600 6.07 8.07 -14.76
N ASP A 601 5.35 8.88 -15.55
CA ASP A 601 5.76 10.24 -15.94
C ASP A 601 5.89 11.21 -14.74
N ASN A 602 5.26 10.88 -13.60
CA ASN A 602 5.35 11.65 -12.36
C ASN A 602 6.50 11.20 -11.45
N VAL A 603 7.32 10.22 -11.87
CA VAL A 603 8.40 9.62 -11.05
C VAL A 603 9.77 10.02 -11.59
N PRO A 604 10.66 10.62 -10.78
CA PRO A 604 12.02 10.91 -11.24
C PRO A 604 12.78 9.60 -11.51
N TYR A 605 13.56 9.57 -12.60
CA TYR A 605 14.29 8.37 -13.04
C TYR A 605 15.13 7.70 -11.93
N SER A 606 15.76 8.48 -11.04
CA SER A 606 16.53 7.94 -9.90
C SER A 606 15.70 7.02 -8.99
N ASP A 607 14.41 7.30 -8.85
CA ASP A 607 13.49 6.54 -8.02
C ASP A 607 13.00 5.28 -8.77
N LEU A 608 12.76 5.37 -10.08
CA LEU A 608 12.49 4.20 -10.93
C LEU A 608 13.68 3.22 -10.91
N GLU A 609 14.88 3.76 -11.14
CA GLU A 609 16.14 3.01 -11.14
C GLU A 609 16.35 2.32 -9.78
N THR A 610 16.10 3.03 -8.67
CA THR A 610 16.20 2.48 -7.31
C THR A 610 15.14 1.40 -7.05
N THR A 611 13.90 1.61 -7.50
CA THR A 611 12.79 0.66 -7.33
C THR A 611 13.09 -0.66 -8.05
N LEU A 612 13.42 -0.60 -9.34
CA LEU A 612 13.82 -1.79 -10.10
C LEU A 612 15.06 -2.45 -9.50
N GLY A 613 16.05 -1.66 -9.03
CA GLY A 613 17.25 -2.19 -8.38
C GLY A 613 16.97 -2.97 -7.09
N LYS A 614 15.99 -2.52 -6.28
CA LYS A 614 15.49 -3.24 -5.09
C LYS A 614 14.76 -4.52 -5.49
N MET A 615 13.83 -4.45 -6.44
CA MET A 615 13.07 -5.61 -6.94
C MET A 615 13.98 -6.70 -7.52
N VAL A 616 14.87 -6.35 -8.45
CA VAL A 616 15.89 -7.24 -9.06
C VAL A 616 16.85 -7.86 -8.03
N ARG A 617 17.04 -7.23 -6.87
CA ARG A 617 17.83 -7.81 -5.77
C ARG A 617 17.09 -8.92 -5.04
N MET A 618 15.77 -8.79 -4.88
CA MET A 618 14.90 -9.71 -4.13
C MET A 618 14.38 -10.88 -4.99
N TYR A 619 14.34 -10.70 -6.32
CA TYR A 619 13.95 -11.75 -7.26
C TYR A 619 14.73 -13.06 -7.04
N SER A 620 13.96 -14.15 -6.93
CA SER A 620 14.46 -15.52 -6.90
C SER A 620 13.38 -16.46 -7.45
N LYS A 621 13.74 -17.71 -7.78
CA LYS A 621 12.75 -18.70 -8.25
C LYS A 621 11.61 -18.97 -7.26
N ARG A 622 11.84 -18.77 -5.95
CA ARG A 622 10.82 -18.95 -4.90
C ARG A 622 9.86 -17.77 -4.82
N TYR A 623 10.31 -16.57 -5.19
CA TYR A 623 9.54 -15.33 -5.08
C TYR A 623 9.56 -14.60 -6.44
N PRO A 624 8.86 -15.12 -7.45
CA PRO A 624 8.92 -14.60 -8.82
C PRO A 624 8.29 -13.20 -8.96
N PHE A 625 7.31 -12.85 -8.11
CA PHE A 625 6.59 -11.58 -8.12
C PHE A 625 7.46 -10.32 -7.89
N TYR A 626 8.72 -10.46 -7.47
CA TYR A 626 9.69 -9.37 -7.49
C TYR A 626 10.23 -9.04 -8.90
N TYR A 627 9.79 -9.76 -9.93
CA TYR A 627 10.05 -9.43 -11.33
C TYR A 627 8.72 -9.10 -12.04
N ASN A 628 8.68 -7.96 -12.72
CA ASN A 628 7.58 -7.55 -13.57
C ASN A 628 8.16 -7.06 -14.90
N GLU A 629 7.78 -7.72 -15.99
CA GLU A 629 8.30 -7.46 -17.34
C GLU A 629 7.93 -6.07 -17.83
N VAL A 630 6.65 -5.71 -17.71
CA VAL A 630 6.13 -4.41 -18.13
C VAL A 630 6.86 -3.28 -17.41
N PHE A 631 7.11 -3.39 -16.10
CA PHE A 631 7.86 -2.38 -15.34
C PHE A 631 9.32 -2.26 -15.82
N ALA A 632 9.98 -3.40 -16.09
CA ALA A 632 11.34 -3.42 -16.59
C ALA A 632 11.47 -2.76 -17.98
N ASP A 633 10.54 -3.07 -18.89
CA ASP A 633 10.48 -2.46 -20.22
C ASP A 633 10.06 -0.98 -20.18
N THR A 634 9.13 -0.59 -19.30
CA THR A 634 8.73 0.82 -19.15
C THR A 634 9.88 1.66 -18.59
N CYS A 635 10.71 1.10 -17.69
CA CYS A 635 11.95 1.76 -17.24
C CYS A 635 12.97 1.92 -18.38
N ALA A 636 13.02 0.99 -19.34
CA ALA A 636 13.88 1.10 -20.52
C ALA A 636 13.37 2.15 -21.51
N ASN A 637 12.06 2.14 -21.79
CA ASN A 637 11.41 3.13 -22.65
C ASN A 637 11.57 4.55 -22.07
N TYR A 638 11.39 4.74 -20.76
CA TYR A 638 11.61 6.03 -20.09
C TYR A 638 12.99 6.64 -20.40
N ILE A 639 14.07 5.83 -20.44
CA ILE A 639 15.42 6.29 -20.80
C ILE A 639 15.50 6.74 -22.26
N ILE A 640 14.86 5.99 -23.16
CA ILE A 640 14.88 6.21 -24.61
C ILE A 640 14.06 7.45 -24.96
N ASP A 641 12.85 7.56 -24.41
CA ASP A 641 11.90 8.65 -24.68
C ASP A 641 12.39 10.00 -24.13
N HIS A 642 13.09 10.00 -22.99
CA HIS A 642 13.67 11.19 -22.37
C HIS A 642 15.16 11.42 -22.70
N ASP A 643 15.76 10.61 -23.59
CA ASP A 643 17.16 10.66 -24.02
C ASP A 643 18.19 10.77 -22.87
N LEU A 644 18.02 9.98 -21.79
CA LEU A 644 18.81 10.12 -20.53
C LEU A 644 20.30 9.73 -20.63
N GLY A 645 20.84 9.57 -21.84
CA GLY A 645 22.25 9.30 -22.11
C GLY A 645 22.74 7.87 -21.84
N PHE A 646 24.01 7.63 -22.19
CA PHE A 646 24.67 6.32 -22.18
C PHE A 646 24.83 5.73 -20.76
N GLU A 647 25.24 6.54 -19.78
CA GLU A 647 25.52 6.07 -18.41
C GLU A 647 24.27 5.46 -17.76
N ASN A 648 23.14 6.17 -17.79
CA ASN A 648 21.86 5.69 -17.26
C ASN A 648 21.40 4.40 -17.94
N ALA A 649 21.52 4.31 -19.27
CA ALA A 649 21.17 3.11 -20.02
C ALA A 649 22.03 1.89 -19.63
N THR A 650 23.35 2.06 -19.47
CA THR A 650 24.22 0.96 -19.01
C THR A 650 23.95 0.54 -17.56
N HIS A 651 23.56 1.48 -16.69
CA HIS A 651 23.15 1.20 -15.32
C HIS A 651 21.85 0.38 -15.26
N LEU A 652 20.89 0.66 -16.15
CA LEU A 652 19.68 -0.14 -16.31
C LEU A 652 19.99 -1.53 -16.89
N LEU A 653 20.76 -1.63 -17.97
CA LEU A 653 21.18 -2.92 -18.57
C LEU A 653 21.80 -3.85 -17.53
N ARG A 654 22.61 -3.33 -16.60
CA ARG A 654 23.20 -4.10 -15.48
C ARG A 654 22.14 -4.79 -14.60
N LYS A 655 20.98 -4.15 -14.41
CA LYS A 655 19.86 -4.68 -13.60
C LYS A 655 19.09 -5.73 -14.39
N LEU A 656 18.78 -5.44 -15.65
CA LEU A 656 18.12 -6.39 -16.56
C LEU A 656 18.95 -7.67 -16.76
N GLY A 657 20.26 -7.54 -16.99
CA GLY A 657 21.20 -8.66 -17.11
C GLY A 657 21.43 -9.49 -15.83
N ARG A 658 20.96 -9.02 -14.67
CA ARG A 658 20.94 -9.79 -13.40
C ARG A 658 19.75 -10.75 -13.32
N VAL A 659 18.58 -10.35 -13.83
CA VAL A 659 17.42 -11.25 -13.99
C VAL A 659 17.40 -11.97 -15.35
N THR A 660 18.34 -11.63 -16.24
CA THR A 660 18.43 -12.13 -17.63
C THR A 660 17.21 -11.77 -18.49
N HIS A 661 16.71 -10.56 -18.25
CA HIS A 661 15.73 -9.87 -19.10
C HIS A 661 16.47 -9.19 -20.27
N ILE A 662 15.91 -9.29 -21.48
CA ILE A 662 16.45 -8.68 -22.70
C ILE A 662 15.52 -7.57 -23.16
N ASN A 663 16.05 -6.35 -23.24
CA ASN A 663 15.40 -5.26 -23.96
C ASN A 663 16.28 -4.87 -25.16
N LYS A 664 15.80 -5.15 -26.37
CA LYS A 664 16.53 -4.91 -27.63
C LYS A 664 16.69 -3.41 -27.92
N TYR A 665 15.62 -2.64 -27.69
CA TYR A 665 15.59 -1.20 -27.93
C TYR A 665 16.61 -0.43 -27.08
N LEU A 666 16.81 -0.83 -25.83
CA LEU A 666 17.82 -0.25 -24.94
C LEU A 666 19.25 -0.61 -25.37
N LEU A 667 19.47 -1.83 -25.88
CA LEU A 667 20.75 -2.23 -26.48
C LEU A 667 21.05 -1.42 -27.76
N ASP A 668 20.05 -1.21 -28.60
CA ASP A 668 20.16 -0.37 -29.80
C ASP A 668 20.46 1.08 -29.44
N TYR A 669 19.72 1.64 -28.48
CA TYR A 669 19.93 2.99 -27.93
C TYR A 669 21.36 3.17 -27.38
N VAL A 670 21.88 2.19 -26.62
CA VAL A 670 23.28 2.22 -26.14
C VAL A 670 24.28 2.18 -27.30
N SER A 671 24.03 1.38 -28.34
CA SER A 671 24.90 1.35 -29.53
C SER A 671 24.84 2.66 -30.33
N LYS A 672 23.67 3.28 -30.41
CA LYS A 672 23.45 4.59 -31.04
C LYS A 672 24.18 5.69 -30.28
N LYS A 673 24.05 5.74 -28.95
CA LYS A 673 24.78 6.73 -28.12
C LYS A 673 26.29 6.55 -28.17
N ALA A 674 26.77 5.30 -28.24
CA ALA A 674 28.18 5.01 -28.47
C ALA A 674 28.69 5.48 -29.85
N GLN A 675 27.83 5.48 -30.88
CA GLN A 675 28.17 6.01 -32.21
C GLN A 675 28.08 7.55 -32.26
N GLU A 676 27.07 8.16 -31.63
CA GLU A 676 26.90 9.61 -31.52
C GLU A 676 28.07 10.27 -30.77
N ASP A 677 28.55 9.63 -29.70
CA ASP A 677 29.73 10.06 -28.93
C ASP A 677 30.65 8.86 -28.61
N HIS A 678 31.73 8.69 -29.38
CA HIS A 678 32.74 7.67 -29.10
C HIS A 678 33.40 7.82 -27.72
N SER A 679 33.43 9.03 -27.14
CA SER A 679 34.12 9.29 -25.88
C SER A 679 33.41 8.66 -24.68
N CYS A 680 32.09 8.46 -24.75
CA CYS A 680 31.35 7.79 -23.68
C CYS A 680 31.88 6.36 -23.43
N VAL A 681 32.27 5.61 -24.47
CA VAL A 681 32.88 4.27 -24.34
C VAL A 681 34.35 4.35 -23.91
N GLU A 682 35.09 5.39 -24.35
CA GLU A 682 36.48 5.61 -23.94
C GLU A 682 36.59 5.92 -22.44
N TYR A 683 35.68 6.73 -21.89
CA TYR A 683 35.63 7.11 -20.48
C TYR A 683 34.79 6.18 -19.59
N ALA A 684 33.91 5.34 -20.17
CA ALA A 684 33.09 4.36 -19.43
C ALA A 684 33.93 3.51 -18.45
N ASP A 685 33.40 3.23 -17.26
CA ASP A 685 34.08 2.34 -16.33
C ASP A 685 33.97 0.86 -16.78
N ALA A 686 34.79 -0.02 -16.19
CA ALA A 686 34.77 -1.44 -16.52
C ALA A 686 33.43 -2.12 -16.18
N VAL A 687 32.62 -1.56 -15.28
CA VAL A 687 31.32 -2.08 -14.88
C VAL A 687 30.26 -1.77 -15.94
N MET A 688 30.33 -0.61 -16.60
CA MET A 688 29.48 -0.27 -17.76
C MET A 688 29.75 -1.24 -18.92
N ILE A 689 31.03 -1.46 -19.29
CA ILE A 689 31.39 -2.38 -20.37
C ILE A 689 31.01 -3.83 -20.03
N TYR A 690 31.18 -4.26 -18.77
CA TYR A 690 30.68 -5.55 -18.27
C TYR A 690 29.15 -5.69 -18.42
N SER A 691 28.40 -4.61 -18.18
CA SER A 691 26.94 -4.59 -18.28
C SER A 691 26.46 -4.69 -19.74
N ILE A 692 27.16 -4.02 -20.66
CA ILE A 692 26.94 -4.16 -22.11
C ILE A 692 27.27 -5.58 -22.55
N ALA A 693 28.47 -6.09 -22.24
CA ALA A 693 28.92 -7.40 -22.67
C ALA A 693 27.98 -8.53 -22.22
N ILE A 694 27.53 -8.52 -20.96
CA ILE A 694 26.53 -9.50 -20.50
C ILE A 694 25.20 -9.36 -21.22
N SER A 695 24.71 -8.13 -21.40
CA SER A 695 23.36 -7.93 -21.94
C SER A 695 23.29 -8.31 -23.43
N THR A 696 24.36 -8.05 -24.20
CA THR A 696 24.46 -8.45 -25.59
C THR A 696 24.78 -9.96 -25.77
N SER A 697 25.51 -10.60 -24.85
CA SER A 697 25.82 -12.05 -24.93
C SER A 697 24.68 -12.96 -24.45
N LEU A 698 23.60 -12.42 -23.88
CA LEU A 698 22.47 -13.22 -23.41
C LEU A 698 21.64 -13.83 -24.54
N CYS A 699 21.67 -13.27 -25.75
CA CYS A 699 20.94 -13.77 -26.90
C CYS A 699 21.63 -13.44 -28.22
N ASN A 700 21.23 -14.14 -29.28
CA ASN A 700 21.73 -13.95 -30.64
C ASN A 700 21.20 -12.66 -31.32
N TYR A 701 21.03 -11.58 -30.56
CA TYR A 701 20.74 -10.24 -31.07
C TYR A 701 22.01 -9.40 -30.99
N ARG A 702 22.33 -8.68 -32.07
CA ARG A 702 23.42 -7.71 -32.10
C ARG A 702 22.82 -6.32 -32.38
N PRO A 703 23.18 -5.28 -31.61
CA PRO A 703 22.63 -3.94 -31.79
C PRO A 703 22.85 -3.35 -33.18
N VAL A 704 22.01 -2.39 -33.60
CA VAL A 704 22.11 -1.73 -34.92
C VAL A 704 23.53 -1.21 -35.23
N HIS A 705 24.24 -0.65 -34.24
CA HIS A 705 25.60 -0.14 -34.41
C HIS A 705 26.67 -1.02 -33.74
N TRP A 706 26.44 -2.34 -33.69
CA TRP A 706 27.30 -3.31 -33.00
C TRP A 706 28.78 -3.24 -33.40
N GLU A 707 29.12 -3.20 -34.69
CA GLU A 707 30.52 -3.20 -35.12
C GLU A 707 31.29 -1.93 -34.69
N ASN A 708 30.61 -0.78 -34.61
CA ASN A 708 31.20 0.44 -34.04
C ASN A 708 31.51 0.23 -32.54
N LEU A 709 30.51 -0.21 -31.78
CA LEU A 709 30.63 -0.47 -30.34
C LEU A 709 31.69 -1.53 -30.01
N LYS A 710 31.71 -2.64 -30.77
CA LYS A 710 32.75 -3.68 -30.71
C LYS A 710 34.15 -3.09 -30.93
N SER A 711 34.31 -2.25 -31.96
CA SER A 711 35.59 -1.60 -32.24
C SER A 711 36.06 -0.68 -31.11
N LEU A 712 35.14 0.05 -30.45
CA LEU A 712 35.45 0.93 -29.32
C LEU A 712 35.88 0.13 -28.07
N ILE A 713 35.15 -0.95 -27.76
CA ILE A 713 35.49 -1.88 -26.65
C ILE A 713 36.88 -2.50 -26.87
N ILE A 714 37.20 -2.91 -28.11
CA ILE A 714 38.53 -3.44 -28.47
C ILE A 714 39.62 -2.38 -28.27
N LYS A 715 39.42 -1.16 -28.78
CA LYS A 715 40.40 -0.04 -28.71
C LYS A 715 40.68 0.47 -27.30
N LYS A 716 39.74 0.32 -26.35
CA LYS A 716 39.88 0.80 -24.97
C LYS A 716 41.12 0.20 -24.29
N LYS A 717 42.03 1.05 -23.78
CA LYS A 717 43.37 0.64 -23.33
C LYS A 717 43.40 -0.45 -22.25
N SER A 718 42.54 -0.36 -21.23
CA SER A 718 42.37 -1.42 -20.22
C SER A 718 40.96 -1.43 -19.63
N LEU A 719 40.49 -2.63 -19.32
CA LEU A 719 39.27 -2.94 -18.57
C LEU A 719 39.59 -3.54 -17.19
N ALA A 720 40.74 -4.20 -17.04
CA ALA A 720 41.13 -4.92 -15.82
C ALA A 720 41.87 -4.05 -14.78
N SER A 721 42.23 -2.81 -15.11
CA SER A 721 43.06 -1.92 -14.29
C SER A 721 42.52 -1.62 -12.88
N THR A 722 41.20 -1.72 -12.66
CA THR A 722 40.57 -1.46 -11.36
C THR A 722 39.93 -2.74 -10.84
N ASP A 723 40.25 -3.16 -9.61
CA ASP A 723 39.59 -4.31 -9.00
C ASP A 723 38.27 -3.90 -8.31
N ARG A 724 37.16 -4.24 -8.96
CA ARG A 724 35.80 -3.83 -8.58
C ARG A 724 35.01 -5.06 -8.14
N ARG A 725 34.51 -5.06 -6.89
CA ARG A 725 33.69 -6.16 -6.33
C ARG A 725 32.41 -6.48 -7.13
N GLN A 726 31.98 -5.58 -8.01
CA GLN A 726 30.81 -5.76 -8.87
C GLN A 726 31.05 -6.67 -10.09
N ILE A 727 32.31 -6.91 -10.48
CA ILE A 727 32.66 -7.65 -11.70
C ILE A 727 32.97 -9.11 -11.35
N ILE A 728 32.29 -10.05 -12.01
CA ILE A 728 32.64 -11.47 -11.99
C ILE A 728 33.54 -11.71 -13.21
N TRP A 729 34.85 -11.73 -13.01
CA TRP A 729 35.84 -11.74 -14.10
C TRP A 729 35.67 -12.92 -15.06
N ILE A 730 35.36 -14.13 -14.56
CA ILE A 730 35.12 -15.30 -15.41
C ILE A 730 33.90 -15.12 -16.32
N ARG A 731 32.79 -14.59 -15.79
CA ARG A 731 31.57 -14.27 -16.57
C ARG A 731 31.80 -13.12 -17.56
N PHE A 732 32.63 -12.14 -17.20
CA PHE A 732 32.97 -11.04 -18.10
C PHE A 732 33.77 -11.54 -19.30
N ALA A 733 34.83 -12.31 -19.06
CA ALA A 733 35.66 -12.89 -20.10
C ALA A 733 34.85 -13.80 -21.04
N ALA A 734 34.02 -14.70 -20.49
CA ALA A 734 33.13 -15.55 -21.29
C ALA A 734 32.17 -14.74 -22.17
N SER A 735 31.55 -13.69 -21.60
CA SER A 735 30.64 -12.80 -22.34
C SER A 735 31.35 -12.04 -23.47
N LEU A 736 32.61 -11.63 -23.28
CA LEU A 736 33.40 -11.00 -24.34
C LEU A 736 33.81 -12.01 -25.42
N CYS A 737 34.19 -13.24 -25.05
CA CYS A 737 34.51 -14.31 -26.00
C CYS A 737 33.31 -14.69 -26.89
N LEU A 738 32.10 -14.80 -26.32
CA LEU A 738 30.85 -15.02 -27.08
C LEU A 738 30.56 -13.89 -28.09
N LEU A 739 31.06 -12.68 -27.83
CA LEU A 739 30.92 -11.51 -28.68
C LEU A 739 32.10 -11.32 -29.66
N ASP A 740 32.99 -12.31 -29.76
CA ASP A 740 34.24 -12.25 -30.54
C ASP A 740 35.13 -11.05 -30.13
N ILE A 741 35.31 -10.88 -28.82
CA ILE A 741 36.16 -9.85 -28.21
C ILE A 741 37.13 -10.51 -27.22
N TYR A 742 38.42 -10.50 -27.55
CA TYR A 742 39.47 -11.17 -26.77
C TYR A 742 40.39 -10.14 -26.11
N LYS A 743 39.98 -9.61 -24.95
CA LYS A 743 40.75 -8.62 -24.19
C LYS A 743 41.72 -9.32 -23.24
N ILE A 744 43.01 -9.29 -23.59
CA ILE A 744 44.11 -9.94 -22.86
C ILE A 744 44.08 -9.60 -21.36
N ASP A 745 43.90 -8.32 -21.00
CA ASP A 745 43.93 -7.88 -19.60
C ASP A 745 42.75 -8.45 -18.77
N VAL A 746 41.58 -8.64 -19.38
CA VAL A 746 40.43 -9.32 -18.78
C VAL A 746 40.67 -10.83 -18.68
N LEU A 747 41.22 -11.44 -19.74
CA LEU A 747 41.55 -12.87 -19.79
C LEU A 747 42.59 -13.25 -18.73
N THR A 748 43.67 -12.47 -18.56
CA THR A 748 44.70 -12.70 -17.54
C THR A 748 44.14 -12.63 -16.11
N LYS A 749 43.13 -11.79 -15.85
CA LYS A 749 42.40 -11.81 -14.56
C LYS A 749 41.50 -13.03 -14.42
N ALA A 750 40.70 -13.34 -15.44
CA ALA A 750 39.74 -14.44 -15.41
C ALA A 750 40.40 -15.83 -15.34
N LEU A 751 41.56 -16.00 -15.98
CA LEU A 751 42.33 -17.25 -16.06
C LEU A 751 43.44 -17.34 -15.00
N ASN A 752 43.52 -16.40 -14.06
CA ASN A 752 44.52 -16.42 -13.00
C ASN A 752 44.39 -17.72 -12.15
N PRO A 753 45.46 -18.53 -11.98
CA PRO A 753 45.38 -19.80 -11.28
C PRO A 753 44.82 -19.73 -9.86
N GLY A 754 45.17 -18.70 -9.08
CA GLY A 754 44.67 -18.51 -7.72
C GLY A 754 43.20 -18.09 -7.66
N TYR A 755 42.72 -17.36 -8.68
CA TYR A 755 41.31 -17.02 -8.84
C TYR A 755 40.49 -18.26 -9.24
N LEU A 756 40.96 -19.05 -10.22
CA LEU A 756 40.33 -20.31 -10.63
C LEU A 756 40.27 -21.33 -9.47
N ASP A 757 41.36 -21.50 -8.71
CA ASP A 757 41.38 -22.32 -7.49
C ASP A 757 40.32 -21.87 -6.47
N SER A 758 40.06 -20.56 -6.35
CA SER A 758 39.04 -20.01 -5.43
C SER A 758 37.61 -20.20 -5.95
N LEU A 759 37.40 -20.15 -7.27
CA LEU A 759 36.11 -20.40 -7.92
C LEU A 759 35.74 -21.88 -7.84
N PHE A 760 36.57 -22.77 -8.38
CA PHE A 760 36.23 -24.20 -8.50
C PHE A 760 36.11 -24.90 -7.14
N LYS A 761 36.78 -24.42 -6.08
CA LYS A 761 36.53 -24.87 -4.69
C LYS A 761 35.09 -24.69 -4.22
N LYS A 762 34.33 -23.74 -4.78
CA LYS A 762 32.91 -23.54 -4.44
C LYS A 762 32.00 -24.53 -5.15
N GLY A 763 32.42 -25.03 -6.33
CA GLY A 763 31.71 -26.04 -7.10
C GLY A 763 30.42 -25.55 -7.76
N TYR A 764 30.32 -24.27 -8.16
CA TYR A 764 29.17 -23.75 -8.89
C TYR A 764 29.29 -24.09 -10.39
N MET A 765 28.27 -24.76 -10.94
CA MET A 765 28.28 -25.20 -12.35
C MET A 765 28.54 -24.06 -13.34
N SER A 766 27.90 -22.90 -13.11
CA SER A 766 28.06 -21.71 -13.94
C SER A 766 29.51 -21.22 -14.04
N ASP A 767 30.34 -21.42 -13.01
CA ASP A 767 31.74 -20.97 -13.05
C ASP A 767 32.56 -21.83 -14.04
N PHE A 768 32.26 -23.13 -14.12
CA PHE A 768 32.84 -24.04 -15.10
C PHE A 768 32.33 -23.78 -16.51
N GLU A 769 31.02 -23.57 -16.70
CA GLU A 769 30.44 -23.23 -18.01
C GLU A 769 31.08 -21.97 -18.62
N ASN A 770 31.27 -20.91 -17.82
CA ASN A 770 31.96 -19.70 -18.25
C ASN A 770 33.43 -19.98 -18.58
N TYR A 771 34.12 -20.81 -17.79
CA TYR A 771 35.51 -21.19 -18.05
C TYR A 771 35.68 -22.00 -19.34
N PHE A 772 34.84 -23.02 -19.58
CA PHE A 772 34.86 -23.82 -20.81
C PHE A 772 34.50 -22.98 -22.03
N THR A 773 33.54 -22.05 -21.90
CA THR A 773 33.24 -21.06 -22.95
C THR A 773 34.50 -20.29 -23.36
N ILE A 774 35.29 -19.78 -22.40
CA ILE A 774 36.56 -19.08 -22.70
C ILE A 774 37.57 -20.02 -23.36
N TRP A 775 37.76 -21.21 -22.78
CA TRP A 775 38.75 -22.19 -23.26
C TRP A 775 38.51 -22.60 -24.71
N TYR A 776 37.30 -23.03 -25.04
CA TYR A 776 36.96 -23.45 -26.41
C TYR A 776 36.85 -22.26 -27.36
N SER A 777 36.36 -21.10 -26.92
CA SER A 777 36.37 -19.89 -27.76
C SER A 777 37.78 -19.42 -28.12
N ILE A 778 38.78 -19.63 -27.26
CA ILE A 778 40.19 -19.38 -27.60
C ILE A 778 40.71 -20.45 -28.54
N LYS A 779 40.57 -21.74 -28.18
CA LYS A 779 41.12 -22.86 -28.96
C LYS A 779 40.56 -22.96 -30.39
N LEU A 780 39.29 -22.61 -30.59
CA LEU A 780 38.62 -22.66 -31.90
C LEU A 780 38.87 -21.40 -32.74
N ASN A 781 38.68 -20.21 -32.17
CA ASN A 781 38.65 -18.98 -32.97
C ASN A 781 39.97 -18.19 -32.95
N ARG A 782 40.79 -18.32 -31.90
CA ARG A 782 41.99 -17.49 -31.63
C ARG A 782 43.16 -18.35 -31.12
N PRO A 783 43.67 -19.30 -31.94
CA PRO A 783 44.72 -20.23 -31.52
C PRO A 783 46.02 -19.55 -31.09
N GLU A 784 46.27 -18.31 -31.51
CA GLU A 784 47.43 -17.51 -31.09
C GLU A 784 47.37 -17.04 -29.63
N LEU A 785 46.25 -17.23 -28.93
CA LEU A 785 46.07 -16.91 -27.50
C LEU A 785 46.12 -18.15 -26.59
N CYS A 786 46.42 -19.34 -27.12
CA CYS A 786 46.49 -20.59 -26.35
C CYS A 786 47.49 -20.52 -25.17
N ASP A 787 48.59 -19.78 -25.29
CA ASP A 787 49.62 -19.63 -24.25
C ASP A 787 49.10 -19.01 -22.94
N ILE A 788 47.92 -18.37 -22.95
CA ILE A 788 47.28 -17.78 -21.76
C ILE A 788 46.49 -18.85 -20.97
N LEU A 789 46.21 -20.01 -21.57
CA LEU A 789 45.42 -21.08 -20.96
C LEU A 789 46.26 -21.88 -19.94
N PRO A 790 45.82 -22.01 -18.67
CA PRO A 790 46.63 -22.67 -17.64
C PRO A 790 46.50 -24.20 -17.65
N ASP A 791 47.59 -24.92 -17.94
CA ASP A 791 47.67 -26.40 -18.01
C ASP A 791 47.06 -27.17 -16.83
N LYS A 792 47.16 -26.59 -15.63
CA LYS A 792 46.59 -27.14 -14.39
C LYS A 792 45.08 -27.32 -14.49
N PHE A 793 44.40 -26.45 -15.24
CA PHE A 793 42.94 -26.38 -15.32
C PHE A 793 42.38 -26.81 -16.69
N ASN A 794 43.15 -27.56 -17.49
CA ASN A 794 42.63 -28.18 -18.72
C ASN A 794 41.25 -28.86 -18.43
N PRO A 795 40.18 -28.53 -19.19
CA PRO A 795 38.84 -29.05 -18.98
C PRO A 795 38.78 -30.55 -18.68
N GLU A 796 39.50 -31.39 -19.44
CA GLU A 796 39.56 -32.84 -19.25
C GLU A 796 39.92 -33.24 -17.79
N LYS A 797 40.80 -32.49 -17.13
CA LYS A 797 41.20 -32.70 -15.72
C LYS A 797 40.21 -32.08 -14.74
N VAL A 798 39.59 -30.96 -15.11
CA VAL A 798 38.71 -30.17 -14.23
C VAL A 798 37.30 -30.74 -14.16
N ILE A 799 36.80 -31.38 -15.23
CA ILE A 799 35.46 -31.97 -15.30
C ILE A 799 35.25 -33.02 -14.20
N HIS A 800 36.29 -33.76 -13.80
CA HIS A 800 36.19 -34.70 -12.68
C HIS A 800 35.76 -34.04 -11.35
N ASN A 801 36.02 -32.74 -11.16
CA ASN A 801 35.63 -31.96 -9.98
C ASN A 801 34.20 -31.38 -10.07
N MET A 802 33.50 -31.58 -11.19
CA MET A 802 32.08 -31.26 -11.28
C MET A 802 31.28 -32.17 -10.36
N ARG A 803 30.23 -31.61 -9.74
CA ARG A 803 29.29 -32.36 -8.92
C ARG A 803 28.26 -33.03 -9.81
N ASP A 804 27.91 -34.26 -9.48
CA ASP A 804 26.77 -34.96 -10.08
C ASP A 804 25.47 -34.19 -9.86
N ILE A 805 24.54 -34.33 -10.79
CA ILE A 805 23.24 -33.70 -10.73
C ILE A 805 22.31 -34.65 -9.96
N PRO A 806 21.60 -34.18 -8.91
CA PRO A 806 20.83 -35.06 -8.05
C PRO A 806 19.44 -35.44 -8.59
N ASP A 807 19.04 -34.94 -9.76
CA ASP A 807 17.66 -35.00 -10.25
C ASP A 807 17.56 -34.94 -11.78
N PHE A 808 16.82 -35.91 -12.34
CA PHE A 808 16.65 -36.21 -13.77
C PHE A 808 15.17 -36.47 -14.11
N PRO A 809 14.32 -35.42 -14.17
CA PRO A 809 12.85 -35.56 -14.20
C PRO A 809 12.29 -36.30 -15.43
N LEU A 810 13.06 -36.42 -16.52
CA LEU A 810 12.63 -37.14 -17.72
C LEU A 810 12.86 -38.67 -17.61
N GLU A 811 13.70 -39.15 -16.69
CA GLU A 811 14.19 -40.54 -16.65
C GLU A 811 13.06 -41.57 -16.70
N ALA A 812 12.15 -41.53 -15.73
CA ALA A 812 11.04 -42.49 -15.63
C ALA A 812 10.10 -42.44 -16.85
N SER A 813 9.94 -41.28 -17.49
CA SER A 813 9.10 -41.13 -18.69
C SER A 813 9.79 -41.66 -19.95
N LEU A 814 11.11 -41.47 -20.07
CA LEU A 814 11.92 -42.04 -21.14
C LEU A 814 11.98 -43.57 -21.03
N GLN A 815 12.29 -44.11 -19.85
CA GLN A 815 12.34 -45.56 -19.59
C GLN A 815 10.99 -46.24 -19.90
N LYS A 816 9.87 -45.62 -19.48
CA LYS A 816 8.52 -46.12 -19.75
C LYS A 816 8.12 -45.97 -21.23
N GLY A 817 8.56 -44.91 -21.92
CA GLY A 817 8.29 -44.71 -23.34
C GLY A 817 9.07 -45.65 -24.26
N LEU A 818 10.32 -45.96 -23.90
CA LEU A 818 11.21 -46.88 -24.63
C LEU A 818 11.01 -48.35 -24.23
N GLY A 819 10.30 -48.61 -23.14
CA GLY A 819 9.83 -49.94 -22.73
C GLY A 819 10.73 -50.70 -21.74
N ALA A 820 11.93 -50.21 -21.42
CA ALA A 820 12.79 -50.77 -20.38
C ALA A 820 13.84 -49.76 -19.88
N GLU A 821 14.32 -49.94 -18.65
CA GLU A 821 15.33 -49.07 -18.01
C GLU A 821 16.68 -49.09 -18.73
N GLN A 822 17.08 -50.26 -19.26
CA GLN A 822 18.35 -50.51 -19.96
C GLN A 822 18.59 -49.67 -21.23
N TYR A 823 17.57 -48.96 -21.72
CA TYR A 823 17.65 -48.11 -22.92
C TYR A 823 18.04 -46.65 -22.62
N VAL A 824 18.13 -46.26 -21.34
CA VAL A 824 18.40 -44.88 -20.93
C VAL A 824 19.60 -44.85 -19.98
N THR A 825 20.70 -44.22 -20.41
CA THR A 825 21.83 -43.89 -19.53
C THR A 825 21.68 -42.46 -19.03
N THR A 826 21.92 -42.21 -17.74
CA THR A 826 21.71 -40.90 -17.08
C THR A 826 22.97 -40.38 -16.40
N ASN A 827 23.00 -39.09 -16.06
CA ASN A 827 24.15 -38.40 -15.43
C ASN A 827 25.45 -38.46 -16.25
N LEU A 828 25.40 -37.99 -17.50
CA LEU A 828 26.54 -37.95 -18.40
C LEU A 828 27.14 -36.54 -18.51
N VAL A 829 28.42 -36.48 -18.87
CA VAL A 829 29.13 -35.23 -19.20
C VAL A 829 29.99 -35.49 -20.44
N SER A 830 30.13 -34.56 -21.37
CA SER A 830 31.16 -34.71 -22.42
C SER A 830 32.57 -34.53 -21.84
N LYS A 831 33.60 -35.04 -22.52
CA LYS A 831 35.02 -34.73 -22.23
C LYS A 831 35.35 -33.25 -22.48
N LYS A 832 34.44 -32.50 -23.12
CA LYS A 832 34.44 -31.03 -23.19
C LYS A 832 33.71 -30.32 -22.04
N GLY A 833 33.07 -31.07 -21.15
CA GLY A 833 32.51 -30.57 -19.90
C GLY A 833 31.09 -30.01 -20.00
N TYR A 834 30.34 -30.40 -21.03
CA TYR A 834 28.92 -30.10 -21.14
C TYR A 834 28.09 -31.22 -20.51
N ILE A 835 27.15 -30.85 -19.64
CA ILE A 835 26.19 -31.78 -19.03
C ILE A 835 25.29 -32.39 -20.12
N VAL A 836 25.04 -33.70 -20.02
CA VAL A 836 24.02 -34.41 -20.78
C VAL A 836 23.17 -35.22 -19.79
N ASP A 837 21.89 -34.86 -19.65
CA ASP A 837 21.01 -35.48 -18.65
C ASP A 837 20.74 -36.96 -18.98
N HIS A 838 20.54 -37.29 -20.27
CA HIS A 838 20.33 -38.67 -20.73
C HIS A 838 21.02 -38.95 -22.07
N ALA A 839 21.39 -40.21 -22.33
CA ALA A 839 21.72 -40.70 -23.67
C ALA A 839 20.95 -42.00 -23.99
N ILE A 840 20.59 -42.14 -25.26
CA ILE A 840 19.85 -43.28 -25.83
C ILE A 840 20.53 -43.70 -27.12
N LEU A 841 20.75 -45.01 -27.29
CA LEU A 841 21.34 -45.59 -28.48
C LEU A 841 20.22 -46.17 -29.37
N PHE A 842 20.15 -45.77 -30.64
CA PHE A 842 19.18 -46.27 -31.62
C PHE A 842 19.89 -47.09 -32.70
N ARG A 843 19.21 -48.09 -33.29
CA ARG A 843 19.61 -48.69 -34.57
C ARG A 843 19.08 -47.86 -35.73
N LYS A 844 19.77 -47.91 -36.88
CA LYS A 844 19.21 -47.51 -38.18
C LYS A 844 17.85 -48.20 -38.40
N GLY A 845 16.77 -47.42 -38.32
CA GLY A 845 15.40 -47.92 -38.25
C GLY A 845 14.61 -47.51 -36.98
N GLY A 846 15.21 -46.78 -36.04
CA GLY A 846 14.51 -46.09 -34.94
C GLY A 846 14.19 -46.94 -33.70
N TYR A 847 14.79 -48.12 -33.56
CA TYR A 847 14.60 -48.99 -32.39
C TYR A 847 15.72 -48.78 -31.35
N PRO A 848 15.40 -48.61 -30.05
CA PRO A 848 16.40 -48.42 -29.01
C PRO A 848 17.21 -49.70 -28.72
N VAL A 849 18.46 -49.52 -28.31
CA VAL A 849 19.44 -50.56 -27.99
C VAL A 849 19.93 -50.37 -26.56
N ALA A 850 20.11 -51.48 -25.83
CA ALA A 850 20.64 -51.43 -24.47
C ALA A 850 22.13 -51.05 -24.49
N ILE A 851 22.53 -50.10 -23.63
CA ILE A 851 23.92 -49.68 -23.47
C ILE A 851 24.58 -50.59 -22.42
N ASN A 852 25.24 -51.65 -22.90
CA ASN A 852 25.80 -52.73 -22.09
C ASN A 852 27.31 -52.52 -21.82
N ASN A 853 27.67 -51.51 -21.01
CA ASN A 853 29.05 -51.33 -20.53
C ASN A 853 29.26 -52.07 -19.20
N GLU A 854 30.49 -52.55 -18.92
CA GLU A 854 30.84 -53.23 -17.65
C GLU A 854 30.70 -52.30 -16.43
N GLU A 855 31.02 -51.01 -16.60
CA GLU A 855 30.74 -49.93 -15.66
C GLU A 855 29.84 -48.88 -16.32
N LYS A 856 28.98 -48.19 -15.56
CA LYS A 856 28.16 -47.10 -16.09
C LYS A 856 29.08 -45.98 -16.63
N PRO A 857 29.01 -45.60 -17.92
CA PRO A 857 29.88 -44.59 -18.48
C PRO A 857 29.60 -43.24 -17.82
N ARG A 858 30.67 -42.52 -17.45
CA ARG A 858 30.57 -41.13 -16.96
C ARG A 858 30.63 -40.13 -18.11
N PHE A 859 31.41 -40.43 -19.14
CA PHE A 859 31.52 -39.58 -20.31
C PHE A 859 30.67 -40.08 -21.48
N VAL A 860 30.12 -39.14 -22.25
CA VAL A 860 29.37 -39.43 -23.47
C VAL A 860 30.24 -40.21 -24.47
N GLU A 861 31.50 -39.82 -24.59
CA GLU A 861 32.49 -40.40 -25.49
C GLU A 861 33.08 -41.73 -24.98
N ASP A 862 32.54 -42.30 -23.89
CA ASP A 862 32.82 -43.67 -23.43
C ASP A 862 31.67 -44.65 -23.78
N ILE A 863 30.64 -44.19 -24.50
CA ILE A 863 29.54 -45.02 -25.00
C ILE A 863 29.95 -45.62 -26.37
N GLU A 864 30.04 -46.95 -26.46
CA GLU A 864 30.42 -47.62 -27.70
C GLU A 864 29.34 -47.49 -28.78
N THR A 865 29.71 -46.90 -29.92
CA THR A 865 28.85 -46.73 -31.09
C THR A 865 29.38 -47.54 -32.26
N ASN A 866 28.55 -48.46 -32.77
CA ASN A 866 28.84 -49.22 -34.00
C ASN A 866 28.26 -48.47 -35.20
N ALA A 867 28.77 -48.75 -36.41
CA ALA A 867 28.35 -48.08 -37.65
C ALA A 867 26.84 -48.19 -37.99
N ASP A 868 26.10 -49.09 -37.34
CA ASP A 868 24.64 -49.27 -37.49
C ASP A 868 23.81 -48.67 -36.36
N ASN A 869 24.46 -48.02 -35.40
CA ASN A 869 23.82 -47.33 -34.28
C ASN A 869 24.03 -45.81 -34.34
N GLU A 870 23.06 -45.07 -33.83
CA GLU A 870 23.06 -43.62 -33.69
C GLU A 870 22.89 -43.26 -32.21
N LEU A 871 23.70 -42.34 -31.70
CA LEU A 871 23.68 -41.90 -30.29
C LEU A 871 22.94 -40.58 -30.16
N LEU A 872 21.78 -40.61 -29.49
CA LEU A 872 20.98 -39.43 -29.18
C LEU A 872 21.26 -38.96 -27.75
N LEU A 873 21.68 -37.72 -27.60
CA LEU A 873 21.91 -37.04 -26.33
C LEU A 873 20.71 -36.14 -26.00
N ILE A 874 20.13 -36.26 -24.81
CA ILE A 874 19.05 -35.41 -24.34
C ILE A 874 19.58 -34.45 -23.27
N MET A 875 19.40 -33.15 -23.50
CA MET A 875 19.70 -32.09 -22.53
C MET A 875 18.39 -31.56 -21.95
N ALA A 876 18.20 -31.68 -20.63
CA ALA A 876 16.98 -31.28 -19.93
C ALA A 876 17.11 -29.80 -19.48
N LEU A 877 16.71 -28.90 -20.38
CA LEU A 877 16.91 -27.47 -20.23
C LEU A 877 15.93 -26.85 -19.23
N ARG A 878 16.48 -26.44 -18.09
CA ARG A 878 15.78 -25.76 -16.99
C ARG A 878 15.56 -24.27 -17.32
N PRO A 879 14.60 -23.56 -16.68
CA PRO A 879 14.34 -22.13 -16.92
C PRO A 879 15.56 -21.18 -16.82
N ILE A 880 16.63 -21.60 -16.11
CA ILE A 880 17.87 -20.81 -16.02
C ILE A 880 18.66 -20.77 -17.33
N HIS A 881 18.45 -21.72 -18.25
CA HIS A 881 19.06 -21.75 -19.58
C HIS A 881 18.38 -20.80 -20.57
N TYR A 882 17.17 -20.35 -20.24
CA TYR A 882 16.40 -19.39 -21.02
C TYR A 882 16.48 -17.98 -20.42
N THR A 883 16.06 -17.02 -21.23
CA THR A 883 15.91 -15.61 -20.85
C THR A 883 14.52 -15.39 -20.25
N ILE A 884 14.41 -14.47 -19.28
CA ILE A 884 13.22 -14.46 -18.39
C ILE A 884 11.94 -13.96 -19.08
N ASN A 885 12.05 -12.92 -19.94
CA ASN A 885 10.93 -12.39 -20.71
C ASN A 885 10.68 -13.16 -22.01
N THR A 886 11.68 -13.17 -22.91
CA THR A 886 11.47 -13.69 -24.27
C THR A 886 11.53 -15.22 -24.36
N LYS A 887 11.87 -15.93 -23.27
CA LYS A 887 12.04 -17.40 -23.22
C LYS A 887 12.99 -17.95 -24.30
N VAL A 888 13.89 -17.12 -24.83
CA VAL A 888 14.92 -17.50 -25.82
C VAL A 888 16.07 -18.22 -25.11
N LEU A 889 16.58 -19.28 -25.73
CA LEU A 889 17.74 -20.04 -25.24
C LEU A 889 18.99 -19.15 -25.21
N LYS A 890 19.73 -19.18 -24.10
CA LYS A 890 20.97 -18.39 -23.93
C LYS A 890 22.05 -18.83 -24.91
N GLU A 891 22.84 -17.87 -25.37
CA GLU A 891 23.86 -18.09 -26.39
C GLU A 891 24.93 -19.11 -25.95
N SER A 892 25.29 -19.15 -24.65
CA SER A 892 26.20 -20.15 -24.09
C SER A 892 25.68 -21.59 -24.19
N MET A 893 24.37 -21.81 -24.03
CA MET A 893 23.73 -23.13 -24.15
C MET A 893 23.53 -23.50 -25.63
N SER A 894 23.19 -22.52 -26.47
CA SER A 894 23.12 -22.71 -27.92
C SER A 894 24.49 -23.08 -28.50
N LEU A 895 25.58 -22.53 -27.96
CA LEU A 895 26.95 -22.89 -28.31
C LEU A 895 27.32 -24.31 -27.81
N ALA A 896 26.92 -24.67 -26.59
CA ALA A 896 27.16 -26.01 -26.05
C ALA A 896 26.52 -27.12 -26.92
N ILE A 897 25.25 -26.93 -27.33
CA ILE A 897 24.55 -27.84 -28.24
C ILE A 897 25.31 -27.95 -29.56
N LYS A 898 25.65 -26.82 -30.20
CA LYS A 898 26.40 -26.82 -31.46
C LYS A 898 27.76 -27.51 -31.36
N ILE A 899 28.47 -27.38 -30.24
CA ILE A 899 29.76 -28.04 -30.05
C ILE A 899 29.60 -29.57 -29.96
N LEU A 900 28.56 -30.06 -29.29
CA LEU A 900 28.23 -31.49 -29.22
C LEU A 900 27.77 -32.02 -30.59
N GLU A 901 26.98 -31.25 -31.35
CA GLU A 901 26.60 -31.58 -32.73
C GLU A 901 27.82 -31.62 -33.67
N MET A 902 28.77 -30.68 -33.52
CA MET A 902 30.04 -30.67 -34.26
C MET A 902 30.98 -31.85 -33.91
N ASP A 903 30.78 -32.51 -32.76
CA ASP A 903 31.49 -33.76 -32.41
C ASP A 903 30.83 -35.01 -33.02
N GLY A 904 29.76 -34.84 -33.82
CA GLY A 904 29.06 -35.93 -34.49
C GLY A 904 27.97 -36.60 -33.63
N HIS A 905 27.53 -35.95 -32.54
CA HIS A 905 26.43 -36.45 -31.71
C HIS A 905 25.09 -35.82 -32.12
N SER A 906 24.01 -36.61 -32.13
CA SER A 906 22.66 -36.05 -32.21
C SER A 906 22.26 -35.48 -30.85
N VAL A 907 21.78 -34.22 -30.80
CA VAL A 907 21.46 -33.53 -29.54
C VAL A 907 20.02 -33.02 -29.53
N LEU A 908 19.23 -33.46 -28.56
CA LEU A 908 17.84 -33.08 -28.34
C LEU A 908 17.70 -32.21 -27.08
N PRO A 909 17.59 -30.88 -27.21
CA PRO A 909 17.28 -29.99 -26.10
C PRO A 909 15.77 -30.05 -25.75
N ILE A 910 15.44 -30.52 -24.56
CA ILE A 910 14.06 -30.55 -24.03
C ILE A 910 13.85 -29.39 -23.05
N ASN A 911 12.88 -28.52 -23.30
CA ASN A 911 12.47 -27.50 -22.32
C ASN A 911 11.64 -28.16 -21.20
N LEU A 912 12.21 -28.21 -19.99
CA LEU A 912 11.54 -28.81 -18.83
C LEU A 912 10.30 -28.02 -18.40
N GLU A 913 10.30 -26.69 -18.48
CA GLU A 913 9.14 -25.86 -18.10
C GLU A 913 7.93 -26.17 -19.00
N ALA A 914 8.18 -26.38 -20.29
CA ALA A 914 7.13 -26.77 -21.24
C ALA A 914 6.67 -28.21 -20.98
N TRP A 915 7.58 -29.15 -20.75
CA TRP A 915 7.24 -30.56 -20.52
C TRP A 915 6.52 -30.81 -19.19
N GLU A 916 6.93 -30.14 -18.11
CA GLU A 916 6.28 -30.20 -16.79
C GLU A 916 4.85 -29.67 -16.84
N SER A 917 4.56 -28.71 -17.73
CA SER A 917 3.23 -28.11 -17.94
C SER A 917 2.22 -29.00 -18.68
N LEU A 918 2.70 -30.07 -19.34
CA LEU A 918 1.85 -31.04 -20.04
C LEU A 918 1.06 -31.92 -19.05
N SER A 919 -0.07 -32.46 -19.49
CA SER A 919 -0.78 -33.47 -18.71
C SER A 919 0.01 -34.80 -18.66
N GLU A 920 -0.21 -35.59 -17.60
CA GLU A 920 0.52 -36.86 -17.39
C GLU A 920 0.38 -37.86 -18.56
N PHE A 921 -0.71 -37.81 -19.32
CA PHE A 921 -0.90 -38.67 -20.49
C PHE A 921 -0.22 -38.15 -21.76
N GLU A 922 0.14 -36.86 -21.83
CA GLU A 922 0.84 -36.23 -22.96
C GLU A 922 2.38 -36.28 -22.80
N LYS A 923 2.89 -36.33 -21.57
CA LYS A 923 4.34 -36.29 -21.27
C LYS A 923 5.17 -37.34 -22.00
N ILE A 924 4.68 -38.57 -22.13
CA ILE A 924 5.39 -39.66 -22.83
C ILE A 924 5.24 -39.52 -24.37
N PRO A 925 4.02 -39.37 -24.94
CA PRO A 925 3.87 -39.08 -26.37
C PRO A 925 4.70 -37.90 -26.87
N TYR A 926 4.77 -36.81 -26.11
CA TYR A 926 5.59 -35.64 -26.43
C TYR A 926 7.07 -36.01 -26.56
N LEU A 927 7.66 -36.69 -25.56
CA LEU A 927 9.07 -37.08 -25.61
C LEU A 927 9.36 -38.01 -26.79
N MET A 928 8.50 -39.00 -27.03
CA MET A 928 8.66 -39.93 -28.17
C MET A 928 8.53 -39.21 -29.51
N GLN A 929 7.65 -38.20 -29.63
CA GLN A 929 7.51 -37.37 -30.82
C GLN A 929 8.76 -36.49 -31.05
N GLN A 930 9.31 -35.87 -30.00
CA GLN A 930 10.52 -35.04 -30.09
C GLN A 930 11.74 -35.88 -30.49
N ILE A 931 11.92 -37.05 -29.87
CA ILE A 931 12.97 -38.03 -30.22
C ILE A 931 12.86 -38.42 -31.69
N ARG A 932 11.67 -38.85 -32.12
CA ARG A 932 11.44 -39.27 -33.52
C ARG A 932 11.70 -38.12 -34.50
N SER A 933 11.21 -36.92 -34.20
CA SER A 933 11.41 -35.76 -35.07
C SER A 933 12.87 -35.35 -35.21
N LYS A 934 13.71 -35.58 -34.19
CA LYS A 934 15.15 -35.32 -34.25
C LYS A 934 15.87 -36.37 -35.10
N LEU A 935 15.63 -37.66 -34.85
CA LEU A 935 16.17 -38.76 -35.67
C LEU A 935 15.76 -38.63 -37.15
N ASP A 936 14.48 -38.37 -37.43
CA ASP A 936 13.98 -38.14 -38.79
C ASP A 936 14.67 -36.93 -39.46
N SER A 937 15.04 -35.88 -38.69
CA SER A 937 15.75 -34.70 -39.21
C SER A 937 17.24 -34.94 -39.45
N ASP A 938 17.91 -35.72 -38.59
CA ASP A 938 19.34 -36.01 -38.71
C ASP A 938 19.60 -36.98 -39.88
N ILE A 939 18.66 -37.91 -40.15
CA ILE A 939 18.64 -38.74 -41.37
C ILE A 939 18.61 -37.86 -42.62
N LEU A 940 17.68 -36.89 -42.71
CA LEU A 940 17.57 -35.98 -43.85
C LEU A 940 18.82 -35.13 -44.08
N ILE A 941 19.50 -34.71 -43.01
CA ILE A 941 20.78 -34.00 -43.10
C ILE A 941 21.85 -34.93 -43.68
N SER A 942 21.96 -36.16 -43.17
CA SER A 942 22.95 -37.14 -43.65
C SER A 942 22.75 -37.55 -45.12
N GLU A 943 21.49 -37.62 -45.60
CA GLU A 943 21.18 -37.86 -47.02
C GLU A 943 21.53 -36.65 -47.90
N SER A 944 21.46 -35.42 -47.36
CA SER A 944 21.81 -34.19 -48.10
C SER A 944 23.31 -33.94 -48.20
N GLU A 945 24.10 -34.27 -47.16
CA GLU A 945 25.57 -34.18 -47.20
C GLU A 945 26.20 -35.29 -48.06
N GLY A 946 25.45 -36.36 -48.36
CA GLY A 946 25.82 -37.37 -49.35
C GLY A 946 25.74 -36.94 -50.82
N VAL A 947 25.33 -35.68 -51.10
CA VAL A 947 25.19 -35.14 -52.47
C VAL A 947 25.91 -33.79 -52.61
N VAL A 948 27.23 -33.77 -52.36
CA VAL A 948 28.16 -32.68 -52.71
C VAL A 948 29.46 -33.27 -53.29
#